data_AF-A0A958N2E9-F1
#
_entry.id   AF-A0A958N2E9-F1
#
_cell.length_a   1.000
_cell.length_b   1.000
_cell.length_c   1.000
_cell.angle_alpha   90.00
_cell.angle_beta   90.00
_cell.angle_gamma   90.00
#
_symmetry.space_group_name_H-M   'P 1'
#
loop_
_entity.id
_entity.type
_entity.pdbx_description
1 polymer ?
#
loop_
_entity_poly.entity_id
_entity_poly.type
_entity_poly.pdbx_seq_one_letter_code
_entity_poly.pdbx_strand_id
1 'polypeptide(L)'
;MRSYKSFISIILILLFTQINFAQENESTETTESNTSIDTQSLKNEEAKDNQSNEKKVNFAKKEKPPIDTNKGLEVVYGSSPWNTDSTKIDNAELFVKDANSGRIMKILLEETEPDSSTFSGNFSVGYTGGQELNPEVYIPPEKIRGKNAQLNSFVTKIRDGKVARKPIVFKKGKDGQQLLDVFDTREQAQQSMEAYKEKIKQEEAQKSLAKPVEKVVKKADQEAAALAARQAKLAELAAQAASREEERVRLEQLERQKALERIKKQQELAEREKIKRKEQAKKLAEEAMQAYQQGDFLKAEELFKKSIELDPSDTSYYFSYGVSLYRNEKYNEALVTLKIAEVDETTEIEKYYYMGLIHFRLAELDQAVNYFRKVKNSNHEIMSPSAAFYEGVILYTSEKYKDAQPAFEFVLDNSKDPRLDEKAEEYIEKIARALVFKKKQDRRHDFAVSVGTTYDSNVLYSPDNQADQGSATDSAGLRLSETLSYQYRAIYQREFEWSFDLSQLYLYSLDSDLQIADPMIVSLKSPVIWKGVWGKKGFKLAFQPGYELLYLDTDPDDATNPPSSNILKSILFDIDFTLVMRDNWFSNYVIESRQDDSLDDTSTGDDDADATLLSLKTTQTFLMDKSKKKVLQAGGGYTLNAAKGKNKKYNKILLNFRYLQPFKKWKDASWYGTISLYHLDYNKASTDRTDRNYALGYGISKAQNKWFNWGANLTYTTNNSTNSTNQYTKYTALLTASFDIDEWVYGEKE
;
A
#
# COMPACT_ATOMS: atom_id res chain seq x y z
N MET A 1 -22.15 -10.03 0.42
CA MET A 1 -22.33 -10.96 1.56
C MET A 1 -21.67 -12.33 1.35
N ARG A 2 -22.05 -13.15 0.36
CA ARG A 2 -21.51 -14.52 0.22
C ARG A 2 -19.96 -14.61 0.19
N SER A 3 -19.29 -13.71 -0.53
CA SER A 3 -17.82 -13.65 -0.62
C SER A 3 -17.08 -13.49 0.73
N TYR A 4 -17.66 -12.74 1.68
CA TYR A 4 -16.99 -12.44 2.95
C TYR A 4 -16.97 -13.62 3.93
N LYS A 5 -17.96 -14.54 3.85
CA LYS A 5 -17.96 -15.75 4.70
C LYS A 5 -16.81 -16.68 4.33
N SER A 6 -16.57 -16.91 3.04
CA SER A 6 -15.49 -17.78 2.56
C SER A 6 -14.10 -17.32 3.03
N PHE A 7 -13.84 -16.02 3.03
CA PHE A 7 -12.54 -15.47 3.47
C PHE A 7 -12.32 -15.67 4.99
N ILE A 8 -13.35 -15.43 5.80
CA ILE A 8 -13.29 -15.66 7.26
C ILE A 8 -13.14 -17.16 7.57
N SER A 9 -13.80 -18.04 6.83
CA SER A 9 -13.61 -19.50 6.97
C SER A 9 -12.18 -19.94 6.66
N ILE A 10 -11.54 -19.39 5.63
CA ILE A 10 -10.14 -19.71 5.29
C ILE A 10 -9.19 -19.27 6.41
N ILE A 11 -9.39 -18.07 6.99
CA ILE A 11 -8.58 -17.57 8.11
C ILE A 11 -8.75 -18.45 9.36
N LEU A 12 -9.99 -18.87 9.68
CA LEU A 12 -10.25 -19.78 10.80
C LEU A 12 -9.63 -21.17 10.61
N ILE A 13 -9.62 -21.70 9.38
CA ILE A 13 -8.96 -22.98 9.06
C ILE A 13 -7.44 -22.86 9.26
N LEU A 14 -6.82 -21.79 8.76
CA LEU A 14 -5.37 -21.55 8.91
C LEU A 14 -4.96 -21.43 10.39
N LEU A 15 -5.74 -20.70 11.19
CA LEU A 15 -5.52 -20.59 12.64
C LEU A 15 -5.60 -21.96 13.34
N PHE A 16 -6.62 -22.79 13.04
CA PHE A 16 -6.73 -24.12 13.61
C PHE A 16 -5.59 -25.07 13.19
N THR A 17 -5.11 -24.98 11.95
CA THR A 17 -3.99 -25.83 11.49
C THR A 17 -2.67 -25.52 12.19
N GLN A 18 -2.40 -24.27 12.59
CA GLN A 18 -1.20 -23.95 13.36
C GLN A 18 -1.30 -24.35 14.84
N ILE A 19 -2.48 -24.28 15.44
CA ILE A 19 -2.68 -24.67 16.85
C ILE A 19 -2.47 -26.17 17.06
N ASN A 20 -3.00 -27.03 16.16
CA ASN A 20 -2.83 -28.48 16.30
C ASN A 20 -1.37 -28.93 16.17
N PHE A 21 -0.57 -28.26 15.32
CA PHE A 21 0.85 -28.59 15.11
C PHE A 21 1.72 -28.33 16.35
N ALA A 22 1.22 -27.57 17.34
CA ALA A 22 1.89 -27.34 18.60
C ALA A 22 1.67 -28.45 19.64
N GLN A 23 0.60 -29.26 19.53
CA GLN A 23 0.25 -30.27 20.56
C GLN A 23 0.83 -31.67 20.31
N GLU A 24 1.20 -32.04 19.07
CA GLU A 24 1.69 -33.39 18.76
C GLU A 24 3.15 -33.67 19.20
N ASN A 25 3.88 -32.67 19.72
CA ASN A 25 5.30 -32.82 20.12
C ASN A 25 5.52 -33.10 21.62
N GLU A 26 4.48 -33.24 22.45
CA GLU A 26 4.60 -33.20 23.92
C GLU A 26 4.61 -34.58 24.64
N SER A 27 4.66 -35.71 23.93
CA SER A 27 4.51 -37.03 24.56
C SER A 27 5.26 -38.22 23.93
N THR A 28 6.56 -38.39 24.24
CA THR A 28 7.21 -39.68 24.52
C THR A 28 8.62 -39.46 25.13
N GLU A 29 8.84 -39.90 26.37
CA GLU A 29 9.87 -40.88 26.79
C GLU A 29 10.26 -40.76 28.29
N THR A 30 10.12 -41.87 29.02
CA THR A 30 10.85 -42.16 30.27
C THR A 30 10.91 -43.67 30.48
N THR A 31 12.11 -44.28 30.54
CA THR A 31 12.56 -45.17 31.65
C THR A 31 13.92 -45.87 31.38
N GLU A 32 14.88 -45.57 32.28
CA GLU A 32 15.83 -46.50 32.92
C GLU A 32 16.95 -47.25 32.17
N SER A 33 17.92 -47.71 32.97
CA SER A 33 19.32 -48.01 32.65
C SER A 33 19.74 -49.44 33.02
N ASN A 34 20.86 -49.94 32.47
CA ASN A 34 22.09 -50.26 33.24
C ASN A 34 23.20 -51.01 32.45
N THR A 35 24.47 -50.77 32.84
CA THR A 35 25.68 -51.68 32.90
C THR A 35 25.96 -52.76 31.81
N SER A 36 27.18 -53.14 31.39
CA SER A 36 28.61 -52.82 31.66
C SER A 36 29.49 -53.71 30.69
N ILE A 37 30.83 -53.81 30.62
CA ILE A 37 32.04 -53.18 31.22
C ILE A 37 33.26 -53.37 30.24
N ASP A 38 34.43 -52.75 30.50
CA ASP A 38 35.79 -52.94 29.93
C ASP A 38 36.02 -53.44 28.47
N THR A 39 36.63 -52.68 27.56
CA THR A 39 38.00 -52.08 27.49
C THR A 39 39.16 -53.06 27.18
N GLN A 40 39.54 -53.16 25.89
CA GLN A 40 40.94 -53.26 25.45
C GLN A 40 41.13 -53.10 23.93
N SER A 41 41.40 -51.87 23.46
CA SER A 41 42.21 -51.52 22.27
C SER A 41 42.17 -49.99 22.06
N LEU A 42 42.96 -49.48 21.11
CA LEU A 42 43.05 -48.05 20.74
C LEU A 42 43.60 -47.11 21.84
N LYS A 43 44.88 -47.32 22.18
CA LYS A 43 45.82 -46.20 21.99
C LYS A 43 46.12 -46.11 20.49
N ASN A 44 45.47 -45.18 19.79
CA ASN A 44 45.80 -44.59 18.48
C ASN A 44 44.60 -43.73 18.03
N GLU A 45 44.86 -42.63 17.30
CA GLU A 45 43.86 -41.68 16.76
C GLU A 45 43.09 -40.95 17.91
N GLU A 46 43.33 -39.69 18.26
CA GLU A 46 43.37 -38.46 17.43
C GLU A 46 42.18 -38.31 16.47
N ALA A 47 41.47 -37.17 16.59
CA ALA A 47 40.44 -36.67 15.67
C ALA A 47 39.10 -37.46 15.56
N LYS A 48 38.47 -37.79 16.70
CA LYS A 48 37.01 -38.10 16.83
C LYS A 48 36.50 -37.68 18.22
N ASP A 49 35.23 -37.35 18.44
CA ASP A 49 34.16 -36.92 17.52
C ASP A 49 33.19 -36.09 18.37
N ASN A 50 33.21 -34.75 18.29
CA ASN A 50 32.18 -33.93 18.94
C ASN A 50 32.13 -32.47 18.43
N GLN A 51 31.28 -32.19 17.44
CA GLN A 51 30.63 -30.89 17.33
C GLN A 51 29.26 -31.02 16.65
N SER A 52 28.22 -30.64 17.39
CA SER A 52 26.85 -30.33 16.96
C SER A 52 26.28 -31.12 15.76
N ASN A 53 25.41 -32.10 16.04
CA ASN A 53 24.55 -32.70 15.01
C ASN A 53 23.68 -31.63 14.34
N GLU A 54 24.03 -31.26 13.11
CA GLU A 54 23.06 -30.76 12.15
C GLU A 54 21.87 -31.73 12.10
N LYS A 55 20.63 -31.21 12.07
CA LYS A 55 19.58 -31.95 11.37
C LYS A 55 20.01 -31.98 9.91
N LYS A 56 20.54 -33.13 9.46
CA LYS A 56 20.89 -33.37 8.07
C LYS A 56 19.66 -33.16 7.17
N VAL A 57 19.51 -31.92 6.71
CA VAL A 57 19.08 -31.70 5.33
C VAL A 57 19.99 -32.59 4.51
N ASN A 58 19.40 -33.59 3.87
CA ASN A 58 20.18 -34.49 3.04
C ASN A 58 20.69 -33.64 1.87
N PHE A 59 21.94 -33.19 1.96
CA PHE A 59 22.74 -32.81 0.80
C PHE A 59 22.96 -34.10 -0.01
N ALA A 60 21.87 -34.58 -0.62
CA ALA A 60 21.85 -35.62 -1.61
C ALA A 60 22.93 -35.25 -2.63
N LYS A 61 24.00 -36.05 -2.59
CA LYS A 61 25.35 -35.84 -3.15
C LYS A 61 25.29 -35.20 -4.53
N LYS A 62 25.20 -33.85 -4.57
CA LYS A 62 24.51 -33.08 -5.63
C LYS A 62 24.75 -33.68 -7.01
N GLU A 63 23.78 -34.47 -7.46
CA GLU A 63 23.93 -35.27 -8.66
C GLU A 63 24.12 -34.31 -9.83
N LYS A 64 25.18 -34.54 -10.62
CA LYS A 64 25.38 -33.76 -11.84
C LYS A 64 24.13 -33.97 -12.69
N PRO A 65 23.47 -32.91 -13.17
CA PRO A 65 22.24 -33.07 -13.94
C PRO A 65 22.50 -34.00 -15.12
N PRO A 66 21.75 -35.11 -15.25
CA PRO A 66 22.08 -36.16 -16.20
C PRO A 66 21.96 -35.66 -17.63
N ILE A 67 22.87 -36.13 -18.48
CA ILE A 67 22.84 -35.87 -19.92
C ILE A 67 21.76 -36.77 -20.52
N ASP A 68 20.63 -36.17 -20.87
CA ASP A 68 19.52 -36.84 -21.58
C ASP A 68 20.00 -37.18 -23.01
N THR A 69 20.22 -38.47 -23.22
CA THR A 69 20.81 -39.07 -24.44
C THR A 69 19.92 -38.92 -25.68
N ASN A 70 18.66 -38.50 -25.52
CA ASN A 70 17.71 -38.27 -26.62
C ASN A 70 17.84 -36.87 -27.25
N LYS A 71 18.77 -36.04 -26.78
CA LYS A 71 18.98 -34.67 -27.28
C LYS A 71 20.41 -34.46 -27.78
N GLY A 72 20.58 -33.43 -28.61
CA GLY A 72 21.89 -32.96 -29.02
C GLY A 72 22.68 -32.43 -27.81
N LEU A 73 23.90 -32.96 -27.66
CA LEU A 73 24.93 -32.49 -26.75
C LEU A 73 25.97 -31.74 -27.58
N GLU A 74 25.99 -30.43 -27.42
CA GLU A 74 27.07 -29.58 -27.89
C GLU A 74 28.22 -29.64 -26.89
N VAL A 75 29.44 -29.96 -27.36
CA VAL A 75 30.65 -29.98 -26.53
C VAL A 75 31.54 -28.83 -26.99
N VAL A 76 32.05 -28.04 -26.04
CA VAL A 76 32.93 -26.89 -26.33
C VAL A 76 34.21 -27.00 -25.52
N TYR A 77 35.37 -26.77 -26.15
CA TYR A 77 36.69 -26.80 -25.53
C TYR A 77 37.54 -25.63 -26.03
N GLY A 78 37.93 -24.74 -25.12
CA GLY A 78 38.88 -23.65 -25.42
C GLY A 78 40.31 -24.05 -25.05
N SER A 79 41.22 -24.09 -26.02
CA SER A 79 42.64 -24.38 -25.77
C SER A 79 43.54 -23.96 -26.94
N SER A 80 44.26 -22.85 -26.78
CA SER A 80 45.18 -22.33 -27.80
C SER A 80 46.26 -23.31 -28.28
N PRO A 81 46.81 -24.24 -27.47
CA PRO A 81 47.73 -25.26 -27.96
C PRO A 81 47.17 -26.21 -29.03
N TRP A 82 45.85 -26.25 -29.23
CA TRP A 82 45.22 -27.05 -30.30
C TRP A 82 44.97 -26.26 -31.59
N ASN A 83 45.03 -24.93 -31.54
CA ASN A 83 45.10 -24.05 -32.70
C ASN A 83 46.58 -23.98 -33.13
N THR A 84 46.87 -24.51 -34.31
CA THR A 84 48.23 -24.70 -34.85
C THR A 84 48.45 -24.05 -36.21
N ASP A 85 47.39 -23.63 -36.89
CA ASP A 85 47.42 -22.92 -38.17
C ASP A 85 46.28 -21.89 -38.24
N SER A 86 46.55 -20.65 -37.82
CA SER A 86 45.61 -19.52 -37.78
C SER A 86 45.02 -19.11 -39.15
N THR A 87 45.35 -19.82 -40.24
CA THR A 87 44.74 -19.64 -41.56
C THR A 87 43.70 -20.70 -41.91
N LYS A 88 43.45 -21.69 -41.04
CA LYS A 88 42.55 -22.84 -41.28
C LYS A 88 41.77 -23.17 -40.03
N ILE A 89 40.67 -23.92 -40.21
CA ILE A 89 39.94 -24.53 -39.09
C ILE A 89 40.75 -25.73 -38.61
N ASP A 90 41.27 -25.65 -37.37
CA ASP A 90 41.96 -26.78 -36.76
C ASP A 90 40.97 -27.80 -36.14
N ASN A 91 41.48 -28.95 -35.70
CA ASN A 91 40.68 -30.07 -35.21
C ASN A 91 41.21 -30.62 -33.87
N ALA A 92 40.41 -30.54 -32.81
CA ALA A 92 40.75 -31.05 -31.49
C ALA A 92 40.23 -32.48 -31.27
N GLU A 93 41.06 -33.36 -30.71
CA GLU A 93 40.68 -34.73 -30.38
C GLU A 93 40.38 -34.87 -28.88
N LEU A 94 39.22 -35.41 -28.54
CA LEU A 94 38.74 -35.52 -27.17
C LEU A 94 38.20 -36.93 -26.90
N PHE A 95 38.39 -37.45 -25.69
CA PHE A 95 37.90 -38.76 -25.29
C PHE A 95 36.88 -38.64 -24.15
N VAL A 96 35.65 -39.08 -24.39
CA VAL A 96 34.61 -39.18 -23.36
C VAL A 96 34.54 -40.63 -22.90
N LYS A 97 34.88 -40.87 -21.64
CA LYS A 97 34.56 -42.11 -20.93
C LYS A 97 33.23 -41.93 -20.23
N ASP A 98 32.30 -42.84 -20.40
CA ASP A 98 31.15 -42.93 -19.49
C ASP A 98 31.59 -43.60 -18.19
N ALA A 99 31.37 -42.94 -17.05
CA ALA A 99 31.68 -43.50 -15.73
C ALA A 99 30.80 -44.72 -15.39
N ASN A 100 29.60 -44.82 -15.98
CA ASN A 100 28.61 -45.84 -15.63
C ASN A 100 28.89 -47.17 -16.38
N SER A 101 29.11 -47.12 -17.70
CA SER A 101 29.39 -48.30 -18.54
C SER A 101 30.88 -48.54 -18.83
N GLY A 102 31.78 -47.63 -18.46
CA GLY A 102 33.22 -47.71 -18.73
C GLY A 102 33.61 -47.57 -20.21
N ARG A 103 32.64 -47.35 -21.11
CA ARG A 103 32.86 -47.17 -22.55
C ARG A 103 33.59 -45.86 -22.82
N ILE A 104 34.55 -45.87 -23.75
CA ILE A 104 35.31 -44.69 -24.16
C ILE A 104 35.00 -44.41 -25.63
N MET A 105 34.53 -43.20 -25.91
CA MET A 105 34.26 -42.66 -27.24
C MET A 105 35.35 -41.64 -27.60
N LYS A 106 35.84 -41.67 -28.84
CA LYS A 106 36.62 -40.54 -29.40
C LYS A 106 35.65 -39.57 -30.04
N ILE A 107 35.78 -38.30 -29.68
CA ILE A 107 35.08 -37.16 -30.25
C ILE A 107 36.13 -36.32 -31.01
N LEU A 108 35.71 -35.74 -32.13
CA LEU A 108 36.46 -34.75 -32.89
C LEU A 108 35.68 -33.44 -32.79
N LEU A 109 36.34 -32.36 -32.40
CA LEU A 109 35.78 -31.01 -32.35
C LEU A 109 36.46 -30.16 -33.42
N GLU A 110 35.69 -29.36 -34.14
CA GLU A 110 36.18 -28.43 -35.17
C GLU A 110 36.33 -27.05 -34.54
N GLU A 111 37.36 -26.30 -34.94
CA GLU A 111 37.52 -24.90 -34.50
C GLU A 111 36.36 -24.04 -35.02
N THR A 112 35.76 -23.21 -34.16
CA THR A 112 34.53 -22.47 -34.52
C THR A 112 34.74 -21.50 -35.68
N GLU A 113 35.90 -20.85 -35.70
CA GLU A 113 36.41 -19.95 -36.73
C GLU A 113 37.96 -20.07 -36.71
N PRO A 114 38.69 -19.87 -37.82
CA PRO A 114 40.16 -19.93 -37.80
C PRO A 114 40.76 -19.00 -36.74
N ASP A 115 41.76 -19.48 -36.01
CA ASP A 115 42.45 -18.79 -34.90
C ASP A 115 41.60 -18.55 -33.62
N SER A 116 40.34 -19.00 -33.57
CA SER A 116 39.47 -18.79 -32.40
C SER A 116 39.95 -19.50 -31.13
N SER A 117 40.86 -20.48 -31.26
CA SER A 117 41.33 -21.36 -30.18
C SER A 117 40.20 -22.11 -29.46
N THR A 118 39.01 -22.12 -30.05
CA THR A 118 37.76 -22.59 -29.43
C THR A 118 37.14 -23.64 -30.35
N PHE A 119 37.06 -24.86 -29.85
CA PHE A 119 36.63 -26.02 -30.62
C PHE A 119 35.22 -26.42 -30.16
N SER A 120 34.32 -26.67 -31.09
CA SER A 120 32.98 -27.19 -30.79
C SER A 120 32.57 -28.37 -31.65
N GLY A 121 31.45 -29.00 -31.28
CA GLY A 121 30.85 -30.07 -32.06
C GLY A 121 29.53 -30.52 -31.44
N ASN A 122 28.61 -30.97 -32.28
CA ASN A 122 27.27 -31.37 -31.90
C ASN A 122 27.10 -32.90 -32.04
N PHE A 123 26.77 -33.58 -30.94
CA PHE A 123 26.73 -35.04 -30.87
C PHE A 123 25.41 -35.55 -30.33
N SER A 124 24.92 -36.68 -30.86
CA SER A 124 23.83 -37.45 -30.26
C SER A 124 24.37 -38.78 -29.74
N VAL A 125 24.08 -39.10 -28.48
CA VAL A 125 24.70 -40.25 -27.79
C VAL A 125 23.71 -41.42 -27.73
N GLY A 126 23.50 -42.06 -28.88
CA GLY A 126 22.51 -43.12 -29.07
C GLY A 126 22.84 -44.43 -28.33
N TYR A 127 22.52 -44.51 -27.03
CA TYR A 127 22.57 -45.76 -26.26
C TYR A 127 21.20 -46.46 -26.19
N THR A 128 21.14 -47.67 -26.74
CA THR A 128 20.00 -48.59 -26.60
C THR A 128 19.87 -49.07 -25.16
N GLY A 129 19.09 -48.35 -24.34
CA GLY A 129 18.85 -48.70 -22.94
C GLY A 129 18.33 -47.58 -22.03
N GLY A 130 18.29 -46.32 -22.48
CA GLY A 130 17.73 -45.21 -21.69
C GLY A 130 18.50 -44.87 -20.42
N GLN A 131 19.78 -45.25 -20.34
CA GLN A 131 20.64 -44.96 -19.19
C GLN A 131 21.21 -43.54 -19.27
N GLU A 132 21.32 -42.89 -18.10
CA GLU A 132 21.90 -41.56 -17.96
C GLU A 132 23.42 -41.59 -18.15
N LEU A 133 23.94 -40.68 -18.97
CA LEU A 133 25.37 -40.57 -19.26
C LEU A 133 26.08 -39.73 -18.19
N ASN A 134 27.16 -40.27 -17.61
CA ASN A 134 27.99 -39.58 -16.62
C ASN A 134 29.42 -39.40 -17.18
N PRO A 135 29.69 -38.32 -17.95
CA PRO A 135 30.93 -38.19 -18.71
C PRO A 135 32.14 -37.85 -17.82
N GLU A 136 33.23 -38.59 -18.03
CA GLU A 136 34.59 -38.20 -17.69
C GLU A 136 35.34 -37.85 -18.98
N VAL A 137 35.78 -36.60 -19.09
CA VAL A 137 36.44 -36.08 -20.29
C VAL A 137 37.97 -36.15 -20.14
N TYR A 138 38.66 -36.59 -21.18
CA TYR A 138 40.11 -36.69 -21.26
C TYR A 138 40.59 -36.14 -22.61
N ILE A 139 41.73 -35.45 -22.59
CA ILE A 139 42.29 -34.80 -23.77
C ILE A 139 43.74 -35.28 -23.91
N PRO A 140 44.15 -35.81 -25.07
CA PRO A 140 45.49 -36.30 -25.28
C PRO A 140 46.49 -35.13 -25.31
N PRO A 141 47.77 -35.34 -24.95
CA PRO A 141 48.79 -34.34 -25.20
C PRO A 141 48.88 -34.03 -26.69
N GLU A 142 48.87 -32.75 -27.06
CA GLU A 142 49.05 -32.21 -28.42
C GLU A 142 50.12 -32.98 -29.24
N LYS A 143 51.26 -33.30 -28.62
CA LYS A 143 52.38 -34.03 -29.23
C LYS A 143 52.03 -35.45 -29.76
N ILE A 144 50.88 -36.01 -29.40
CA ILE A 144 50.37 -37.30 -29.92
C ILE A 144 49.13 -37.18 -30.83
N ARG A 145 48.69 -35.96 -31.17
CA ARG A 145 47.62 -35.65 -32.13
C ARG A 145 47.80 -36.43 -33.44
N GLY A 146 46.75 -37.10 -33.91
CA GLY A 146 46.75 -37.93 -35.12
C GLY A 146 47.61 -39.22 -35.08
N LYS A 147 48.42 -39.46 -34.04
CA LYS A 147 49.34 -40.62 -33.97
C LYS A 147 48.63 -41.84 -33.40
N ASN A 148 47.81 -42.50 -34.22
CA ASN A 148 46.91 -43.61 -33.85
C ASN A 148 47.50 -44.65 -32.86
N ALA A 149 48.75 -45.10 -33.03
CA ALA A 149 49.38 -46.05 -32.10
C ALA A 149 49.59 -45.46 -30.69
N GLN A 150 49.93 -44.17 -30.59
CA GLN A 150 50.09 -43.45 -29.32
C GLN A 150 48.75 -43.08 -28.69
N LEU A 151 47.74 -42.75 -29.52
CA LEU A 151 46.36 -42.54 -29.08
C LEU A 151 45.74 -43.83 -28.48
N ASN A 152 46.00 -45.00 -29.07
CA ASN A 152 45.58 -46.28 -28.51
C ASN A 152 46.23 -46.57 -27.14
N SER A 153 47.50 -46.19 -26.97
CA SER A 153 48.17 -46.23 -25.65
C SER A 153 47.54 -45.25 -24.66
N PHE A 154 47.13 -44.06 -25.09
CA PHE A 154 46.43 -43.08 -24.26
C PHE A 154 45.05 -43.58 -23.81
N VAL A 155 44.26 -44.20 -24.70
CA VAL A 155 42.99 -44.85 -24.34
C VAL A 155 43.17 -45.97 -23.31
N THR A 156 44.26 -46.74 -23.41
CA THR A 156 44.60 -47.76 -22.39
C THR A 156 44.92 -47.11 -21.05
N LYS A 157 45.69 -46.01 -21.02
CA LYS A 157 45.96 -45.25 -19.79
C LYS A 157 44.70 -44.64 -19.17
N ILE A 158 43.69 -44.26 -19.96
CA ILE A 158 42.38 -43.81 -19.45
C ILE A 158 41.65 -44.97 -18.75
N ARG A 159 41.64 -46.18 -19.34
CA ARG A 159 41.05 -47.38 -18.72
C ARG A 159 41.74 -47.74 -17.41
N ASP A 160 43.06 -47.66 -17.38
CA ASP A 160 43.90 -47.88 -16.20
C ASP A 160 43.75 -46.81 -15.09
N GLY A 161 43.01 -45.71 -15.33
CA GLY A 161 42.92 -44.57 -14.41
C GLY A 161 44.19 -43.71 -14.32
N LYS A 162 45.18 -43.93 -15.22
CA LYS A 162 46.51 -43.29 -15.22
C LYS A 162 46.53 -41.93 -15.94
N VAL A 163 45.36 -41.31 -16.13
CA VAL A 163 45.18 -39.98 -16.75
C VAL A 163 44.21 -39.19 -15.89
N ALA A 164 44.51 -37.92 -15.61
CA ALA A 164 43.57 -37.03 -14.93
C ALA A 164 42.43 -36.62 -15.88
N ARG A 165 41.18 -36.69 -15.40
CA ARG A 165 40.02 -36.17 -16.13
C ARG A 165 39.99 -34.64 -16.09
N LYS A 166 39.57 -34.02 -17.19
CA LYS A 166 39.41 -32.58 -17.33
C LYS A 166 38.18 -32.07 -16.56
N PRO A 167 38.23 -30.87 -15.95
CA PRO A 167 37.04 -30.19 -15.44
C PRO A 167 36.04 -29.89 -16.56
N ILE A 168 34.74 -29.99 -16.24
CA ILE A 168 33.63 -29.81 -17.17
C ILE A 168 32.48 -29.07 -16.51
N VAL A 169 31.76 -28.26 -17.28
CA VAL A 169 30.56 -27.51 -16.85
C VAL A 169 29.41 -27.84 -17.79
N PHE A 170 28.31 -28.34 -17.22
CA PHE A 170 27.08 -28.59 -17.96
C PHE A 170 26.13 -27.39 -17.86
N LYS A 171 25.62 -26.93 -19.00
CA LYS A 171 24.68 -25.80 -19.13
C LYS A 171 23.49 -26.21 -20.00
N LYS A 172 22.33 -25.64 -19.72
CA LYS A 172 21.12 -25.75 -20.57
C LYS A 172 21.02 -24.51 -21.47
N GLY A 173 20.89 -24.75 -22.78
CA GLY A 173 20.63 -23.72 -23.79
C GLY A 173 19.17 -23.24 -23.79
N LYS A 174 18.87 -22.18 -24.54
CA LYS A 174 17.57 -21.48 -24.50
C LYS A 174 16.38 -22.38 -24.86
N ASP A 175 16.58 -23.30 -25.80
CA ASP A 175 15.55 -24.24 -26.29
C ASP A 175 15.71 -25.66 -25.70
N GLY A 176 16.42 -25.80 -24.57
CA GLY A 176 16.64 -27.09 -23.91
C GLY A 176 17.69 -27.98 -24.55
N GLN A 177 18.50 -27.42 -25.47
CA GLN A 177 19.79 -27.96 -25.89
C GLN A 177 20.72 -28.17 -24.68
N GLN A 178 21.66 -29.10 -24.80
CA GLN A 178 22.64 -29.43 -23.76
C GLN A 178 24.02 -28.98 -24.20
N LEU A 179 24.69 -28.17 -23.38
CA LEU A 179 26.02 -27.65 -23.62
C LEU A 179 26.97 -28.20 -22.55
N LEU A 180 28.10 -28.76 -22.98
CA LEU A 180 29.15 -29.28 -22.11
C LEU A 180 30.47 -28.57 -22.41
N ASP A 181 30.75 -27.53 -21.63
CA ASP A 181 32.03 -26.84 -21.68
C ASP A 181 33.10 -27.71 -21.00
N VAL A 182 34.29 -27.75 -21.58
CA VAL A 182 35.47 -28.49 -21.10
C VAL A 182 36.60 -27.50 -20.85
N PHE A 183 37.32 -27.66 -19.74
CA PHE A 183 38.36 -26.73 -19.30
C PHE A 183 39.68 -27.44 -19.02
N ASP A 184 40.78 -26.69 -19.12
CA ASP A 184 42.11 -27.21 -18.79
C ASP A 184 42.38 -27.16 -17.29
N THR A 185 41.81 -26.21 -16.55
CA THR A 185 41.93 -26.05 -15.08
C THR A 185 40.57 -25.98 -14.37
N ARG A 186 40.56 -26.03 -13.02
CA ARG A 186 39.30 -26.02 -12.23
C ARG A 186 38.72 -24.62 -12.08
N GLU A 187 39.59 -23.64 -12.01
CA GLU A 187 39.30 -22.23 -11.78
C GLU A 187 38.52 -21.65 -12.97
N GLN A 188 38.93 -22.01 -14.19
CA GLN A 188 38.19 -21.72 -15.44
C GLN A 188 36.75 -22.30 -15.40
N ALA A 189 36.59 -23.52 -14.91
CA ALA A 189 35.29 -24.17 -14.77
C ALA A 189 34.40 -23.52 -13.69
N GLN A 190 34.98 -23.01 -12.60
CA GLN A 190 34.26 -22.27 -11.57
C GLN A 190 33.75 -20.93 -12.10
N GLN A 191 34.61 -20.14 -12.73
CA GLN A 191 34.25 -18.86 -13.37
C GLN A 191 33.15 -19.04 -14.43
N SER A 192 33.26 -20.06 -15.27
CA SER A 192 32.25 -20.41 -16.29
C SER A 192 30.89 -20.79 -15.69
N MET A 193 30.89 -21.44 -14.54
CA MET A 193 29.67 -21.80 -13.78
C MET A 193 29.07 -20.59 -13.05
N GLU A 194 29.89 -19.68 -12.54
CA GLU A 194 29.44 -18.45 -11.87
C GLU A 194 28.79 -17.48 -12.86
N ALA A 195 29.44 -17.18 -13.98
CA ALA A 195 28.86 -16.36 -15.05
C ALA A 195 27.54 -16.93 -15.59
N TYR A 196 27.39 -18.27 -15.63
CA TYR A 196 26.14 -18.91 -16.02
C TYR A 196 25.02 -18.74 -14.98
N LYS A 197 25.32 -18.87 -13.69
CA LYS A 197 24.36 -18.58 -12.59
C LYS A 197 23.91 -17.11 -12.61
N GLU A 198 24.84 -16.17 -12.78
CA GLU A 198 24.50 -14.75 -12.86
C GLU A 198 23.61 -14.43 -14.05
N LYS A 199 23.90 -15.00 -15.23
CA LYS A 199 23.06 -14.84 -16.41
C LYS A 199 21.63 -15.37 -16.21
N ILE A 200 21.47 -16.53 -15.55
CA ILE A 200 20.13 -17.04 -15.18
C ILE A 200 19.44 -16.06 -14.21
N LYS A 201 20.13 -15.62 -13.16
CA LYS A 201 19.60 -14.66 -12.17
C LYS A 201 19.15 -13.35 -12.81
N GLN A 202 19.88 -12.85 -13.82
CA GLN A 202 19.50 -11.68 -14.61
C GLN A 202 18.28 -11.95 -15.51
N GLU A 203 18.25 -13.05 -16.27
CA GLU A 203 17.08 -13.41 -17.10
C GLU A 203 15.82 -13.66 -16.27
N GLU A 204 15.94 -14.21 -15.05
CA GLU A 204 14.82 -14.40 -14.12
C GLU A 204 14.35 -13.09 -13.48
N ALA A 205 15.26 -12.20 -13.08
CA ALA A 205 14.92 -10.86 -12.60
C ALA A 205 14.21 -10.02 -13.68
N GLN A 206 14.67 -10.10 -14.93
CA GLN A 206 14.02 -9.39 -16.04
C GLN A 206 12.60 -9.95 -16.32
N LYS A 207 12.41 -11.27 -16.20
CA LYS A 207 11.08 -11.92 -16.30
C LYS A 207 10.17 -11.61 -15.12
N SER A 208 10.70 -11.36 -13.91
CA SER A 208 9.89 -10.99 -12.74
C SER A 208 9.39 -9.54 -12.84
N LEU A 209 10.21 -8.63 -13.35
CA LEU A 209 9.89 -7.22 -13.58
C LEU A 209 8.84 -6.97 -14.67
N ALA A 210 8.73 -7.85 -15.66
CA ALA A 210 7.77 -7.69 -16.76
C ALA A 210 6.29 -7.81 -16.33
N LYS A 211 5.97 -8.74 -15.41
CA LYS A 211 4.58 -9.04 -15.01
C LYS A 211 3.88 -7.89 -14.27
N PRO A 212 4.53 -7.14 -13.34
CA PRO A 212 3.97 -5.92 -12.78
C PRO A 212 3.67 -4.84 -13.83
N VAL A 213 4.60 -4.59 -14.77
CA VAL A 213 4.47 -3.53 -15.77
C VAL A 213 3.27 -3.80 -16.71
N GLU A 214 3.14 -5.03 -17.22
CA GLU A 214 2.01 -5.41 -18.07
C GLU A 214 0.65 -5.21 -17.37
N LYS A 215 0.59 -5.46 -16.06
CA LYS A 215 -0.61 -5.28 -15.23
C LYS A 215 -0.92 -3.79 -14.98
N VAL A 216 0.10 -2.93 -14.87
CA VAL A 216 -0.07 -1.47 -14.75
C VAL A 216 -0.54 -0.87 -16.07
N VAL A 217 0.06 -1.25 -17.20
CA VAL A 217 -0.35 -0.78 -18.54
C VAL A 217 -1.80 -1.15 -18.82
N LYS A 218 -2.19 -2.43 -18.63
CA LYS A 218 -3.58 -2.88 -18.82
C LYS A 218 -4.59 -2.16 -17.93
N LYS A 219 -4.19 -1.66 -16.76
CA LYS A 219 -5.05 -0.83 -15.88
C LYS A 219 -5.15 0.61 -16.41
N ALA A 220 -4.05 1.19 -16.86
CA ALA A 220 -4.04 2.51 -17.49
C ALA A 220 -4.89 2.54 -18.77
N ASP A 221 -4.81 1.50 -19.61
CA ASP A 221 -5.63 1.34 -20.82
C ASP A 221 -7.13 1.27 -20.48
N GLN A 222 -7.49 0.53 -19.41
CA GLN A 222 -8.87 0.45 -18.92
C GLN A 222 -9.37 1.78 -18.35
N GLU A 223 -8.53 2.52 -17.64
CA GLU A 223 -8.87 3.85 -17.09
C GLU A 223 -9.00 4.90 -18.20
N ALA A 224 -8.14 4.85 -19.23
CA ALA A 224 -8.25 5.68 -20.43
C ALA A 224 -9.52 5.35 -21.24
N ALA A 225 -9.83 4.07 -21.44
CA ALA A 225 -11.05 3.64 -22.13
C ALA A 225 -12.32 4.04 -21.35
N ALA A 226 -12.31 3.94 -20.02
CA ALA A 226 -13.41 4.40 -19.17
C ALA A 226 -13.58 5.93 -19.22
N LEU A 227 -12.48 6.69 -19.26
CA LEU A 227 -12.51 8.14 -19.44
C LEU A 227 -13.06 8.53 -20.81
N ALA A 228 -12.60 7.87 -21.89
CA ALA A 228 -13.10 8.08 -23.25
C ALA A 228 -14.59 7.74 -23.37
N ALA A 229 -15.05 6.63 -22.78
CA ALA A 229 -16.47 6.28 -22.73
C ALA A 229 -17.31 7.31 -21.94
N ARG A 230 -16.78 7.84 -20.83
CA ARG A 230 -17.42 8.92 -20.07
C ARG A 230 -17.49 10.22 -20.87
N GLN A 231 -16.43 10.58 -21.60
CA GLN A 231 -16.40 11.75 -22.48
C GLN A 231 -17.36 11.60 -23.66
N ALA A 232 -17.39 10.44 -24.33
CA ALA A 232 -18.33 10.15 -25.41
C ALA A 232 -19.79 10.25 -24.94
N LYS A 233 -20.12 9.70 -23.76
CA LYS A 233 -21.46 9.82 -23.18
C LYS A 233 -21.82 11.25 -22.76
N LEU A 234 -20.86 12.04 -22.28
CA LEU A 234 -21.08 13.46 -22.01
C LEU A 234 -21.32 14.25 -23.31
N ALA A 235 -20.59 13.95 -24.38
CA ALA A 235 -20.80 14.56 -25.70
C ALA A 235 -22.16 14.17 -26.31
N GLU A 236 -22.58 12.91 -26.17
CA GLU A 236 -23.92 12.44 -26.57
C GLU A 236 -25.03 13.20 -25.81
N LEU A 237 -24.91 13.30 -24.48
CA LEU A 237 -25.87 14.04 -23.64
C LEU A 237 -25.89 15.54 -23.99
N ALA A 238 -24.73 16.15 -24.29
CA ALA A 238 -24.65 17.53 -24.75
C ALA A 238 -25.31 17.74 -26.12
N ALA A 239 -25.14 16.81 -27.07
CA ALA A 239 -25.80 16.85 -28.37
C ALA A 239 -27.33 16.67 -28.24
N GLN A 240 -27.78 15.77 -27.36
CA GLN A 240 -29.21 15.63 -27.03
C GLN A 240 -29.78 16.90 -26.39
N ALA A 241 -29.02 17.57 -25.51
CA ALA A 241 -29.44 18.84 -24.89
C ALA A 241 -29.51 19.98 -25.91
N ALA A 242 -28.54 20.08 -26.82
CA ALA A 242 -28.54 21.06 -27.92
C ALA A 242 -29.78 20.89 -28.83
N SER A 243 -30.04 19.66 -29.29
CA SER A 243 -31.21 19.34 -30.12
C SER A 243 -32.55 19.63 -29.41
N ARG A 244 -32.63 19.47 -28.09
CA ARG A 244 -33.80 19.88 -27.30
C ARG A 244 -33.98 21.40 -27.25
N GLU A 245 -32.91 22.18 -27.11
CA GLU A 245 -33.02 23.65 -27.12
C GLU A 245 -33.34 24.17 -28.54
N GLU A 246 -32.82 23.56 -29.61
CA GLU A 246 -33.21 23.87 -30.99
C GLU A 246 -34.72 23.70 -31.22
N GLU A 247 -35.28 22.55 -30.84
CA GLU A 247 -36.73 22.32 -30.96
C GLU A 247 -37.53 23.21 -29.99
N ARG A 248 -37.02 23.53 -28.79
CA ARG A 248 -37.67 24.53 -27.90
C ARG A 248 -37.67 25.93 -28.50
N VAL A 249 -36.59 26.39 -29.14
CA VAL A 249 -36.55 27.68 -29.84
C VAL A 249 -37.52 27.70 -31.01
N ARG A 250 -37.62 26.60 -31.77
CA ARG A 250 -38.59 26.43 -32.85
C ARG A 250 -40.04 26.45 -32.34
N LEU A 251 -40.34 25.74 -31.25
CA LEU A 251 -41.66 25.75 -30.60
C LEU A 251 -42.00 27.13 -30.02
N GLU A 252 -41.02 27.87 -29.49
CA GLU A 252 -41.20 29.24 -29.04
C GLU A 252 -41.54 30.19 -30.19
N GLN A 253 -40.81 30.12 -31.32
CA GLN A 253 -41.16 30.89 -32.52
C GLN A 253 -42.57 30.57 -33.02
N LEU A 254 -42.93 29.28 -33.03
CA LEU A 254 -44.26 28.82 -33.46
C LEU A 254 -45.38 29.28 -32.51
N GLU A 255 -45.18 29.25 -31.20
CA GLU A 255 -46.21 29.70 -30.24
C GLU A 255 -46.29 31.24 -30.18
N ARG A 256 -45.17 31.97 -30.35
CA ARG A 256 -45.19 33.43 -30.58
C ARG A 256 -45.99 33.79 -31.84
N GLN A 257 -45.81 33.05 -32.94
CA GLN A 257 -46.61 33.24 -34.17
C GLN A 257 -48.11 32.98 -33.91
N LYS A 258 -48.47 31.89 -33.23
CA LYS A 258 -49.87 31.62 -32.84
C LYS A 258 -50.43 32.71 -31.93
N ALA A 259 -49.68 33.20 -30.95
CA ALA A 259 -50.11 34.29 -30.07
C ALA A 259 -50.41 35.57 -30.87
N LEU A 260 -49.51 35.97 -31.78
CA LEU A 260 -49.71 37.12 -32.68
C LEU A 260 -50.93 36.92 -33.59
N GLU A 261 -51.15 35.72 -34.14
CA GLU A 261 -52.36 35.40 -34.89
C GLU A 261 -53.64 35.50 -34.04
N ARG A 262 -53.63 34.94 -32.82
CA ARG A 262 -54.77 35.02 -31.89
C ARG A 262 -55.09 36.50 -31.58
N ILE A 263 -54.07 37.30 -31.27
CA ILE A 263 -54.21 38.75 -31.00
C ILE A 263 -54.80 39.47 -32.23
N LYS A 264 -54.28 39.22 -33.43
CA LYS A 264 -54.81 39.83 -34.67
C LYS A 264 -56.28 39.45 -34.89
N LYS A 265 -56.62 38.16 -34.79
CA LYS A 265 -58.00 37.65 -34.89
C LYS A 265 -58.91 38.24 -33.82
N GLN A 266 -58.40 38.57 -32.63
CA GLN A 266 -59.14 39.27 -31.58
C GLN A 266 -59.34 40.76 -31.90
N GLN A 267 -58.34 41.44 -32.46
CA GLN A 267 -58.42 42.85 -32.87
C GLN A 267 -59.47 43.09 -33.96
N GLU A 268 -59.61 42.14 -34.90
CA GLU A 268 -60.59 42.14 -36.00
C GLU A 268 -62.06 41.96 -35.54
N LEU A 269 -62.32 41.60 -34.27
CA LEU A 269 -63.67 41.44 -33.73
C LEU A 269 -64.37 42.80 -33.47
N ALA A 270 -65.71 42.78 -33.50
CA ALA A 270 -66.52 43.89 -33.01
C ALA A 270 -66.35 44.08 -31.49
N GLU A 271 -66.28 45.33 -31.02
CA GLU A 271 -65.88 45.66 -29.64
C GLU A 271 -66.74 45.00 -28.55
N ARG A 272 -68.06 44.84 -28.80
CA ARG A 272 -68.96 44.11 -27.89
C ARG A 272 -68.59 42.63 -27.72
N GLU A 273 -68.11 41.98 -28.77
CA GLU A 273 -67.65 40.59 -28.72
C GLU A 273 -66.27 40.48 -28.06
N LYS A 274 -65.37 41.47 -28.24
CA LYS A 274 -64.12 41.53 -27.46
C LYS A 274 -64.40 41.59 -25.96
N ILE A 275 -65.22 42.54 -25.50
CA ILE A 275 -65.58 42.71 -24.09
C ILE A 275 -66.16 41.39 -23.53
N LYS A 276 -67.11 40.79 -24.25
CA LYS A 276 -67.71 39.50 -23.89
C LYS A 276 -66.68 38.36 -23.80
N ARG A 277 -65.71 38.29 -24.71
CA ARG A 277 -64.65 37.27 -24.67
C ARG A 277 -63.65 37.50 -23.56
N LYS A 278 -63.27 38.76 -23.26
CA LYS A 278 -62.42 39.08 -22.11
C LYS A 278 -63.06 38.65 -20.78
N GLU A 279 -64.35 38.95 -20.59
CA GLU A 279 -65.10 38.51 -19.41
C GLU A 279 -65.20 36.97 -19.32
N GLN A 280 -65.40 36.28 -20.45
CA GLN A 280 -65.38 34.81 -20.50
C GLN A 280 -63.99 34.22 -20.23
N ALA A 281 -62.92 34.81 -20.76
CA ALA A 281 -61.53 34.40 -20.53
C ALA A 281 -61.16 34.51 -19.06
N LYS A 282 -61.48 35.65 -18.43
CA LYS A 282 -61.30 35.90 -17.00
C LYS A 282 -62.05 34.89 -16.15
N LYS A 283 -63.33 34.64 -16.44
CA LYS A 283 -64.12 33.63 -15.70
C LYS A 283 -63.54 32.22 -15.82
N LEU A 284 -63.05 31.83 -17.01
CA LEU A 284 -62.39 30.53 -17.19
C LEU A 284 -61.04 30.47 -16.45
N ALA A 285 -60.31 31.59 -16.34
CA ALA A 285 -59.06 31.66 -15.58
C ALA A 285 -59.30 31.62 -14.05
N GLU A 286 -60.40 32.21 -13.58
CA GLU A 286 -60.87 32.07 -12.18
C GLU A 286 -61.23 30.61 -11.86
N GLU A 287 -61.92 29.90 -12.76
CA GLU A 287 -62.19 28.46 -12.62
C GLU A 287 -60.90 27.61 -12.73
N ALA A 288 -59.96 27.99 -13.59
CA ALA A 288 -58.65 27.34 -13.73
C ALA A 288 -57.80 27.47 -12.46
N MET A 289 -57.78 28.66 -11.84
CA MET A 289 -57.12 28.89 -10.55
C MET A 289 -57.76 28.07 -9.43
N GLN A 290 -59.09 27.92 -9.41
CA GLN A 290 -59.78 27.04 -8.45
C GLN A 290 -59.42 25.57 -8.67
N ALA A 291 -59.36 25.09 -9.92
CA ALA A 291 -58.93 23.74 -10.25
C ALA A 291 -57.47 23.49 -9.84
N TYR A 292 -56.57 24.45 -10.12
CA TYR A 292 -55.16 24.41 -9.72
C TYR A 292 -55.00 24.36 -8.19
N GLN A 293 -55.76 25.16 -7.44
CA GLN A 293 -55.78 25.13 -5.97
C GLN A 293 -56.33 23.82 -5.40
N GLN A 294 -57.22 23.14 -6.11
CA GLN A 294 -57.73 21.80 -5.77
C GLN A 294 -56.78 20.66 -6.18
N GLY A 295 -55.70 20.97 -6.91
CA GLY A 295 -54.75 19.98 -7.44
C GLY A 295 -55.16 19.32 -8.76
N ASP A 296 -56.28 19.74 -9.37
CA ASP A 296 -56.68 19.30 -10.72
C ASP A 296 -55.92 20.12 -11.78
N PHE A 297 -54.63 19.81 -11.90
CA PHE A 297 -53.73 20.48 -12.83
C PHE A 297 -54.06 20.20 -14.30
N LEU A 298 -54.73 19.09 -14.62
CA LEU A 298 -55.19 18.77 -15.98
C LEU A 298 -56.35 19.67 -16.40
N LYS A 299 -57.36 19.84 -15.54
CA LYS A 299 -58.45 20.78 -15.79
C LYS A 299 -57.96 22.23 -15.78
N ALA A 300 -57.04 22.58 -14.90
CA ALA A 300 -56.40 23.91 -14.91
C ALA A 300 -55.69 24.20 -16.23
N GLU A 301 -54.89 23.26 -16.76
CA GLU A 301 -54.25 23.37 -18.07
C GLU A 301 -55.27 23.61 -19.19
N GLU A 302 -56.35 22.82 -19.25
CA GLU A 302 -57.38 22.96 -20.28
C GLU A 302 -58.13 24.29 -20.20
N LEU A 303 -58.44 24.77 -18.99
CA LEU A 303 -59.16 26.02 -18.77
C LEU A 303 -58.28 27.25 -19.07
N PHE A 304 -57.02 27.30 -18.61
CA PHE A 304 -56.11 28.41 -18.95
C PHE A 304 -55.85 28.49 -20.46
N LYS A 305 -55.72 27.34 -21.14
CA LYS A 305 -55.61 27.31 -22.61
C LYS A 305 -56.83 27.96 -23.29
N LYS A 306 -58.05 27.70 -22.81
CA LYS A 306 -59.27 28.35 -23.31
C LYS A 306 -59.30 29.85 -22.99
N SER A 307 -58.78 30.28 -21.84
CA SER A 307 -58.61 31.71 -21.53
C SER A 307 -57.67 32.39 -22.52
N ILE A 308 -56.53 31.78 -22.86
CA ILE A 308 -55.58 32.26 -23.89
C ILE A 308 -56.23 32.29 -25.29
N GLU A 309 -57.14 31.37 -25.61
CA GLU A 309 -57.86 31.37 -26.89
C GLU A 309 -58.97 32.44 -26.98
N LEU A 310 -59.51 32.91 -25.85
CA LEU A 310 -60.54 33.94 -25.79
C LEU A 310 -59.98 35.36 -25.59
N ASP A 311 -58.96 35.51 -24.74
CA ASP A 311 -58.21 36.75 -24.55
C ASP A 311 -56.68 36.52 -24.62
N PRO A 312 -56.14 36.36 -25.83
CA PRO A 312 -54.69 36.18 -26.04
C PRO A 312 -53.86 37.43 -25.71
N SER A 313 -54.49 38.58 -25.41
CA SER A 313 -53.82 39.84 -25.06
C SER A 313 -53.53 39.99 -23.57
N ASP A 314 -54.10 39.12 -22.72
CA ASP A 314 -53.79 39.04 -21.29
C ASP A 314 -52.69 38.00 -21.07
N THR A 315 -51.48 38.49 -20.84
CA THR A 315 -50.27 37.67 -20.73
C THR A 315 -50.17 36.90 -19.40
N SER A 316 -51.00 37.25 -18.40
CA SER A 316 -51.04 36.54 -17.11
C SER A 316 -51.50 35.09 -17.26
N TYR A 317 -52.42 34.81 -18.19
CA TYR A 317 -52.89 33.44 -18.45
C TYR A 317 -51.79 32.54 -19.00
N TYR A 318 -50.81 33.08 -19.74
CA TYR A 318 -49.65 32.30 -20.23
C TYR A 318 -48.74 31.88 -19.07
N PHE A 319 -48.53 32.74 -18.07
CA PHE A 319 -47.79 32.37 -16.86
C PHE A 319 -48.50 31.22 -16.12
N SER A 320 -49.78 31.36 -15.80
CA SER A 320 -50.55 30.33 -15.09
C SER A 320 -50.70 29.02 -15.89
N TYR A 321 -50.79 29.10 -17.23
CA TYR A 321 -50.75 27.96 -18.12
C TYR A 321 -49.38 27.26 -18.07
N GLY A 322 -48.27 28.00 -18.15
CA GLY A 322 -46.91 27.47 -18.04
C GLY A 322 -46.63 26.80 -16.70
N VAL A 323 -47.12 27.37 -15.60
CA VAL A 323 -47.05 26.76 -14.26
C VAL A 323 -47.90 25.48 -14.18
N SER A 324 -49.09 25.45 -14.79
CA SER A 324 -49.93 24.25 -14.86
C SER A 324 -49.27 23.13 -15.68
N LEU A 325 -48.66 23.46 -16.81
CA LEU A 325 -47.86 22.54 -17.63
C LEU A 325 -46.68 21.95 -16.84
N TYR A 326 -46.01 22.74 -15.99
CA TYR A 326 -44.97 22.22 -15.09
C TYR A 326 -45.52 21.22 -14.06
N ARG A 327 -46.71 21.46 -13.49
CA ARG A 327 -47.36 20.49 -12.59
C ARG A 327 -47.79 19.19 -13.29
N ASN A 328 -48.14 19.28 -14.58
CA ASN A 328 -48.42 18.12 -15.44
C ASN A 328 -47.15 17.51 -16.07
N GLU A 329 -45.96 17.88 -15.60
CA GLU A 329 -44.63 17.40 -16.05
C GLU A 329 -44.31 17.64 -17.54
N LYS A 330 -45.06 18.51 -18.22
CA LYS A 330 -44.87 18.95 -19.62
C LYS A 330 -43.76 20.00 -19.74
N TYR A 331 -42.57 19.65 -19.27
CA TYR A 331 -41.45 20.56 -19.02
C TYR A 331 -41.02 21.42 -20.22
N ASN A 332 -40.94 20.85 -21.44
CA ASN A 332 -40.55 21.64 -22.62
C ASN A 332 -41.62 22.64 -23.04
N GLU A 333 -42.91 22.26 -22.99
CA GLU A 333 -44.03 23.17 -23.27
C GLU A 333 -44.16 24.25 -22.19
N ALA A 334 -43.93 23.89 -20.92
CA ALA A 334 -43.89 24.83 -19.79
C ALA A 334 -42.80 25.90 -19.98
N LEU A 335 -41.57 25.50 -20.35
CA LEU A 335 -40.48 26.46 -20.63
C LEU A 335 -40.84 27.40 -21.78
N VAL A 336 -41.36 26.87 -22.90
CA VAL A 336 -41.78 27.67 -24.05
C VAL A 336 -42.88 28.67 -23.66
N THR A 337 -43.90 28.22 -22.92
CA THR A 337 -45.01 29.06 -22.48
C THR A 337 -44.55 30.14 -21.49
N LEU A 338 -43.65 29.80 -20.55
CA LEU A 338 -43.09 30.79 -19.61
C LEU A 338 -42.16 31.79 -20.31
N LYS A 339 -41.38 31.39 -21.31
CA LYS A 339 -40.52 32.31 -22.11
C LYS A 339 -41.33 33.39 -22.86
N ILE A 340 -42.60 33.12 -23.20
CA ILE A 340 -43.49 34.08 -23.88
C ILE A 340 -44.43 34.84 -22.94
N ALA A 341 -44.39 34.58 -21.63
CA ALA A 341 -45.21 35.27 -20.64
C ALA A 341 -44.56 36.60 -20.21
N GLU A 342 -45.09 37.71 -20.75
CA GLU A 342 -44.79 39.07 -20.28
C GLU A 342 -45.58 39.32 -18.98
N VAL A 343 -44.88 39.68 -17.91
CA VAL A 343 -45.45 39.78 -16.54
C VAL A 343 -44.76 40.91 -15.77
N ASP A 344 -45.34 41.34 -14.64
CA ASP A 344 -44.72 42.33 -13.75
C ASP A 344 -43.45 41.81 -13.07
N GLU A 345 -42.69 42.72 -12.44
CA GLU A 345 -41.40 42.42 -11.79
C GLU A 345 -41.50 41.39 -10.66
N THR A 346 -42.62 41.32 -9.93
CA THR A 346 -42.82 40.37 -8.84
C THR A 346 -43.09 38.97 -9.40
N THR A 347 -44.00 38.90 -10.36
CA THR A 347 -44.36 37.67 -11.09
C THR A 347 -43.19 37.15 -11.94
N GLU A 348 -42.30 38.03 -12.44
CA GLU A 348 -41.09 37.61 -13.15
C GLU A 348 -40.11 36.83 -12.27
N ILE A 349 -40.02 37.14 -10.97
CA ILE A 349 -39.19 36.37 -10.03
C ILE A 349 -39.76 34.95 -9.87
N GLU A 350 -41.09 34.78 -9.79
CA GLU A 350 -41.72 33.46 -9.75
C GLU A 350 -41.57 32.71 -11.08
N LYS A 351 -41.68 33.41 -12.22
CA LYS A 351 -41.38 32.89 -13.57
C LYS A 351 -39.96 32.34 -13.65
N TYR A 352 -38.94 33.09 -13.22
CA TYR A 352 -37.56 32.60 -13.18
C TYR A 352 -37.37 31.42 -12.21
N TYR A 353 -38.09 31.38 -11.10
CA TYR A 353 -38.04 30.26 -10.16
C TYR A 353 -38.61 28.97 -10.77
N TYR A 354 -39.76 29.04 -11.45
CA TYR A 354 -40.28 27.89 -12.20
C TYR A 354 -39.37 27.48 -13.35
N MET A 355 -38.78 28.42 -14.11
CA MET A 355 -37.82 28.07 -15.16
C MET A 355 -36.59 27.33 -14.60
N GLY A 356 -36.05 27.77 -13.46
CA GLY A 356 -34.98 27.06 -12.75
C GLY A 356 -35.38 25.66 -12.31
N LEU A 357 -36.58 25.50 -11.74
CA LEU A 357 -37.14 24.19 -11.35
C LEU A 357 -37.33 23.26 -12.56
N ILE A 358 -37.76 23.79 -13.72
CA ILE A 358 -37.96 22.99 -14.93
C ILE A 358 -36.62 22.54 -15.52
N HIS A 359 -35.63 23.43 -15.67
CA HIS A 359 -34.29 23.04 -16.11
C HIS A 359 -33.66 22.02 -15.13
N PHE A 360 -33.89 22.15 -13.82
CA PHE A 360 -33.45 21.16 -12.83
C PHE A 360 -34.12 19.79 -13.04
N ARG A 361 -35.44 19.74 -13.32
CA ARG A 361 -36.16 18.50 -13.68
C ARG A 361 -35.65 17.86 -14.97
N LEU A 362 -35.22 18.67 -15.94
CA LEU A 362 -34.64 18.22 -17.21
C LEU A 362 -33.17 17.79 -17.10
N ALA A 363 -32.56 17.90 -15.91
CA ALA A 363 -31.12 17.74 -15.65
C ALA A 363 -30.22 18.72 -16.41
N GLU A 364 -30.77 19.88 -16.82
CA GLU A 364 -30.07 20.97 -17.51
C GLU A 364 -29.41 21.92 -16.49
N LEU A 365 -28.48 21.36 -15.72
CA LEU A 365 -28.01 21.90 -14.43
C LEU A 365 -27.43 23.31 -14.50
N ASP A 366 -26.65 23.65 -15.53
CA ASP A 366 -26.06 24.99 -15.66
C ASP A 366 -27.13 26.06 -15.94
N GLN A 367 -28.19 25.73 -16.70
CA GLN A 367 -29.32 26.65 -16.89
C GLN A 367 -30.18 26.78 -15.63
N ALA A 368 -30.39 25.68 -14.90
CA ALA A 368 -31.05 25.72 -13.61
C ALA A 368 -30.32 26.67 -12.64
N VAL A 369 -28.99 26.56 -12.52
CA VAL A 369 -28.15 27.47 -11.72
C VAL A 369 -28.26 28.93 -12.20
N ASN A 370 -28.25 29.18 -13.52
CA ASN A 370 -28.42 30.53 -14.05
C ASN A 370 -29.76 31.17 -13.66
N TYR A 371 -30.86 30.42 -13.75
CA TYR A 371 -32.19 30.92 -13.35
C TYR A 371 -32.33 31.05 -11.83
N PHE A 372 -31.82 30.10 -11.04
CA PHE A 372 -31.81 30.22 -9.57
C PHE A 372 -30.95 31.41 -9.10
N ARG A 373 -29.85 31.74 -9.77
CA ARG A 373 -29.07 32.96 -9.50
C ARG A 373 -29.85 34.24 -9.76
N LYS A 374 -30.66 34.31 -10.83
CA LYS A 374 -31.55 35.46 -11.07
C LYS A 374 -32.54 35.65 -9.91
N VAL A 375 -33.14 34.56 -9.44
CA VAL A 375 -34.08 34.59 -8.30
C VAL A 375 -33.37 34.97 -7.00
N LYS A 376 -32.22 34.37 -6.70
CA LYS A 376 -31.42 34.69 -5.51
C LYS A 376 -31.05 36.17 -5.45
N ASN A 377 -30.63 36.73 -6.58
CA ASN A 377 -30.17 38.11 -6.68
C ASN A 377 -31.30 39.16 -6.63
N SER A 378 -32.58 38.77 -6.70
CA SER A 378 -33.70 39.71 -6.49
C SER A 378 -33.99 39.98 -5.02
N ASN A 379 -33.43 39.18 -4.10
CA ASN A 379 -33.65 39.25 -2.65
C ASN A 379 -35.13 39.13 -2.23
N HIS A 380 -35.99 38.56 -3.09
CA HIS A 380 -37.35 38.19 -2.72
C HIS A 380 -37.36 37.21 -1.54
N GLU A 381 -37.99 37.61 -0.44
CA GLU A 381 -38.00 36.95 0.88
C GLU A 381 -38.16 35.42 0.84
N ILE A 382 -39.22 34.90 0.19
CA ILE A 382 -39.53 33.46 0.19
C ILE A 382 -38.73 32.68 -0.88
N MET A 383 -38.56 33.25 -2.07
CA MET A 383 -38.00 32.52 -3.22
C MET A 383 -36.47 32.56 -3.28
N SER A 384 -35.80 33.59 -2.76
CA SER A 384 -34.33 33.70 -2.83
C SER A 384 -33.61 32.62 -2.02
N PRO A 385 -33.99 32.32 -0.75
CA PRO A 385 -33.40 31.22 -0.01
C PRO A 385 -33.72 29.87 -0.66
N SER A 386 -34.94 29.69 -1.17
CA SER A 386 -35.35 28.47 -1.89
C SER A 386 -34.49 28.23 -3.15
N ALA A 387 -34.24 29.28 -3.94
CA ALA A 387 -33.39 29.23 -5.12
C ALA A 387 -31.91 29.01 -4.78
N ALA A 388 -31.39 29.68 -3.74
CA ALA A 388 -30.03 29.48 -3.24
C ALA A 388 -29.80 28.04 -2.76
N PHE A 389 -30.79 27.43 -2.12
CA PHE A 389 -30.75 26.02 -1.73
C PHE A 389 -30.64 25.08 -2.95
N TYR A 390 -31.43 25.30 -4.01
CA TYR A 390 -31.29 24.50 -5.24
C TYR A 390 -29.94 24.74 -5.95
N GLU A 391 -29.44 25.98 -6.01
CA GLU A 391 -28.09 26.27 -6.49
C GLU A 391 -27.04 25.48 -5.70
N GLY A 392 -27.08 25.54 -4.36
CA GLY A 392 -26.17 24.82 -3.47
C GLY A 392 -26.21 23.31 -3.70
N VAL A 393 -27.40 22.71 -3.86
CA VAL A 393 -27.56 21.27 -4.15
C VAL A 393 -26.97 20.89 -5.51
N ILE A 394 -27.15 21.72 -6.54
CA ILE A 394 -26.58 21.48 -7.88
C ILE A 394 -25.05 21.58 -7.84
N LEU A 395 -24.50 22.61 -7.17
CA LEU A 395 -23.05 22.79 -7.03
C LEU A 395 -22.44 21.67 -6.18
N TYR A 396 -23.09 21.25 -5.09
CA TYR A 396 -22.68 20.13 -4.25
C TYR A 396 -22.63 18.80 -5.00
N THR A 397 -23.68 18.48 -5.77
CA THR A 397 -23.74 17.27 -6.60
C THR A 397 -22.79 17.32 -7.80
N SER A 398 -22.34 18.52 -8.20
CA SER A 398 -21.28 18.74 -9.18
C SER A 398 -19.86 18.74 -8.57
N GLU A 399 -19.70 18.37 -7.30
CA GLU A 399 -18.45 18.42 -6.51
C GLU A 399 -17.79 19.81 -6.39
N LYS A 400 -18.51 20.87 -6.77
CA LYS A 400 -18.10 22.28 -6.67
C LYS A 400 -18.30 22.80 -5.24
N TYR A 401 -17.72 22.12 -4.25
CA TYR A 401 -17.98 22.35 -2.82
C TYR A 401 -17.69 23.79 -2.36
N LYS A 402 -16.65 24.43 -2.90
CA LYS A 402 -16.32 25.84 -2.61
C LYS A 402 -17.39 26.83 -3.09
N ASP A 403 -18.05 26.53 -4.21
CA ASP A 403 -19.15 27.36 -4.75
C ASP A 403 -20.47 27.05 -4.04
N ALA A 404 -20.65 25.79 -3.62
CA ALA A 404 -21.87 25.31 -2.97
C ALA A 404 -22.05 25.87 -1.55
N GLN A 405 -20.96 26.02 -0.78
CA GLN A 405 -21.05 26.46 0.62
C GLN A 405 -21.66 27.88 0.75
N PRO A 406 -21.21 28.92 0.04
CA PRO A 406 -21.83 30.25 0.07
C PRO A 406 -23.31 30.26 -0.36
N ALA A 407 -23.73 29.31 -1.20
CA ALA A 407 -25.14 29.18 -1.58
C ALA A 407 -26.01 28.65 -0.44
N PHE A 408 -25.47 27.78 0.43
CA PHE A 408 -26.16 27.33 1.65
C PHE A 408 -26.04 28.34 2.81
N GLU A 409 -24.92 29.05 2.93
CA GLU A 409 -24.76 30.12 3.93
C GLU A 409 -25.78 31.26 3.66
N PHE A 410 -25.98 31.64 2.40
CA PHE A 410 -27.04 32.57 2.01
C PHE A 410 -28.45 32.10 2.44
N VAL A 411 -28.72 30.79 2.48
CA VAL A 411 -30.00 30.27 3.01
C VAL A 411 -30.12 30.63 4.49
N LEU A 412 -29.12 30.32 5.31
CA LEU A 412 -29.15 30.57 6.75
C LEU A 412 -29.28 32.07 7.08
N ASP A 413 -28.68 32.94 6.26
CA ASP A 413 -28.73 34.40 6.46
C ASP A 413 -30.08 35.04 6.06
N ASN A 414 -30.86 34.42 5.16
CA ASN A 414 -32.03 35.06 4.52
C ASN A 414 -33.35 34.27 4.66
N SER A 415 -33.30 33.02 5.11
CA SER A 415 -34.46 32.15 5.28
C SER A 415 -35.31 32.51 6.50
N LYS A 416 -36.56 32.03 6.47
CA LYS A 416 -37.50 32.03 7.61
C LYS A 416 -38.20 30.68 7.78
N ASP A 417 -37.74 29.63 7.09
CA ASP A 417 -38.23 28.25 7.25
C ASP A 417 -37.16 27.38 7.93
N PRO A 418 -37.33 27.04 9.23
CA PRO A 418 -36.38 26.20 9.97
C PRO A 418 -36.08 24.84 9.31
N ARG A 419 -36.96 24.33 8.43
CA ARG A 419 -36.75 23.06 7.70
C ARG A 419 -35.89 23.22 6.45
N LEU A 420 -35.74 24.44 5.95
CA LEU A 420 -34.79 24.78 4.90
C LEU A 420 -33.41 25.00 5.54
N ASP A 421 -33.39 25.65 6.70
CA ASP A 421 -32.20 25.95 7.51
C ASP A 421 -31.50 24.65 7.96
N GLU A 422 -32.25 23.73 8.60
CA GLU A 422 -31.77 22.39 9.02
C GLU A 422 -31.09 21.63 7.87
N LYS A 423 -31.61 21.75 6.65
CA LYS A 423 -31.03 21.11 5.46
C LYS A 423 -29.80 21.85 4.94
N ALA A 424 -29.77 23.17 5.01
CA ALA A 424 -28.59 23.96 4.65
C ALA A 424 -27.42 23.64 5.59
N GLU A 425 -27.67 23.55 6.90
CA GLU A 425 -26.69 23.06 7.88
C GLU A 425 -26.19 21.65 7.55
N GLU A 426 -27.10 20.71 7.22
CA GLU A 426 -26.73 19.34 6.83
C GLU A 426 -25.81 19.31 5.58
N TYR A 427 -26.03 20.20 4.61
CA TYR A 427 -25.16 20.33 3.43
C TYR A 427 -23.84 21.02 3.73
N ILE A 428 -23.82 22.06 4.58
CA ILE A 428 -22.57 22.70 5.03
C ILE A 428 -21.70 21.70 5.78
N GLU A 429 -22.26 20.84 6.64
CA GLU A 429 -21.48 19.80 7.31
C GLU A 429 -20.96 18.74 6.32
N LYS A 430 -21.76 18.34 5.33
CA LYS A 430 -21.31 17.46 4.22
C LYS A 430 -20.17 18.10 3.42
N ILE A 431 -20.23 19.39 3.13
CA ILE A 431 -19.18 20.14 2.42
C ILE A 431 -17.91 20.21 3.25
N ALA A 432 -17.99 20.60 4.53
CA ALA A 432 -16.84 20.65 5.42
C ALA A 432 -16.14 19.27 5.53
N ARG A 433 -16.92 18.19 5.66
CA ARG A 433 -16.40 16.79 5.63
C ARG A 433 -15.73 16.45 4.29
N ALA A 434 -16.31 16.86 3.16
CA ALA A 434 -15.77 16.59 1.83
C ALA A 434 -14.48 17.38 1.53
N LEU A 435 -14.42 18.66 1.90
CA LEU A 435 -13.23 19.50 1.77
C LEU A 435 -12.07 18.98 2.64
N VAL A 436 -12.35 18.58 3.89
CA VAL A 436 -11.36 17.94 4.77
C VAL A 436 -10.90 16.59 4.24
N PHE A 437 -11.78 15.82 3.60
CA PHE A 437 -11.39 14.57 2.93
C PHE A 437 -10.48 14.84 1.73
N LYS A 438 -10.86 15.75 0.83
CA LYS A 438 -10.08 16.10 -0.37
C LYS A 438 -8.67 16.60 0.00
N LYS A 439 -8.57 17.52 0.97
CA LYS A 439 -7.27 18.01 1.50
C LYS A 439 -6.35 16.87 1.98
N LYS A 440 -6.91 15.81 2.59
CA LYS A 440 -6.14 14.63 3.02
C LYS A 440 -5.79 13.66 1.88
N GLN A 441 -6.54 13.70 0.78
CA GLN A 441 -6.26 12.95 -0.44
C GLN A 441 -5.18 13.64 -1.29
N ASP A 442 -5.12 14.97 -1.25
CA ASP A 442 -4.12 15.79 -1.91
C ASP A 442 -2.77 15.73 -1.17
N ARG A 443 -2.78 15.78 0.18
CA ARG A 443 -1.61 15.47 1.03
C ARG A 443 -1.21 14.01 0.85
N ARG A 444 -0.08 13.73 0.20
CA ARG A 444 0.49 12.40 -0.04
C ARG A 444 1.83 12.18 0.67
N HIS A 445 2.54 13.25 1.00
CA HIS A 445 3.92 13.21 1.49
C HIS A 445 4.02 13.73 2.92
N ASP A 446 4.32 12.80 3.82
CA ASP A 446 4.39 13.01 5.27
C ASP A 446 5.83 12.76 5.74
N PHE A 447 6.49 13.77 6.30
CA PHE A 447 7.89 13.66 6.76
C PHE A 447 8.01 14.07 8.23
N ALA A 448 8.78 13.35 9.02
CA ALA A 448 9.09 13.74 10.39
C ALA A 448 10.52 13.37 10.80
N VAL A 449 11.12 14.29 11.56
CA VAL A 449 12.47 14.23 12.12
C VAL A 449 12.36 14.29 13.63
N SER A 450 13.07 13.43 14.34
CA SER A 450 13.29 13.58 15.79
C SER A 450 14.78 13.58 16.07
N VAL A 451 15.23 14.47 16.95
CA VAL A 451 16.62 14.53 17.41
C VAL A 451 16.62 14.62 18.93
N GLY A 452 17.45 13.82 19.58
CA GLY A 452 17.46 13.74 21.04
C GLY A 452 18.80 13.36 21.62
N THR A 453 18.96 13.61 22.92
CA THR A 453 20.12 13.20 23.69
C THR A 453 19.68 12.24 24.80
N THR A 454 20.47 11.20 25.04
CA THR A 454 20.23 10.21 26.10
C THR A 454 21.52 10.02 26.88
N TYR A 455 21.55 10.47 28.14
CA TYR A 455 22.51 9.93 29.09
C TYR A 455 22.05 8.54 29.50
N ASP A 456 22.97 7.58 29.46
CA ASP A 456 22.73 6.16 29.76
C ASP A 456 23.78 5.73 30.79
N SER A 457 23.35 5.31 31.99
CA SER A 457 24.30 4.95 33.06
C SER A 457 25.03 3.63 32.81
N ASN A 458 24.60 2.87 31.81
CA ASN A 458 25.18 1.62 31.37
C ASN A 458 24.67 1.37 29.94
N VAL A 459 25.48 1.74 28.96
CA VAL A 459 25.13 1.59 27.55
C VAL A 459 24.93 0.11 27.24
N LEU A 460 23.89 -0.18 26.46
CA LEU A 460 23.68 -1.52 25.92
C LEU A 460 24.20 -1.54 24.48
N TYR A 461 24.97 -2.58 24.16
CA TYR A 461 25.10 -3.08 22.79
C TYR A 461 23.71 -3.36 22.23
N SER A 462 23.56 -3.37 20.90
CA SER A 462 22.26 -3.57 20.24
C SER A 462 22.12 -4.90 19.46
N PRO A 463 22.46 -6.08 20.03
CA PRO A 463 22.25 -7.38 19.37
C PRO A 463 20.79 -7.84 19.39
N ASP A 464 19.89 -7.08 20.04
CA ASP A 464 18.46 -7.38 20.18
C ASP A 464 17.63 -6.33 19.44
N ASN A 465 16.43 -6.73 18.98
CA ASN A 465 15.58 -5.96 18.05
C ASN A 465 14.96 -4.64 18.60
N GLN A 466 15.35 -4.19 19.80
CA GLN A 466 14.82 -3.00 20.47
C GLN A 466 15.95 -2.32 21.28
N ALA A 467 16.15 -1.01 21.11
CA ALA A 467 17.22 -0.22 21.74
C ALA A 467 17.14 -0.07 23.29
N ASP A 468 16.22 -0.78 23.95
CA ASP A 468 16.12 -0.95 25.41
C ASP A 468 16.51 -2.36 25.89
N GLN A 469 17.00 -3.23 24.98
CA GLN A 469 17.45 -4.60 25.21
C GLN A 469 18.82 -4.83 24.55
N GLY A 470 19.61 -5.73 25.13
CA GLY A 470 20.96 -6.04 24.68
C GLY A 470 21.88 -6.43 25.83
N SER A 471 23.12 -6.79 25.48
CA SER A 471 24.21 -6.96 26.46
C SER A 471 24.74 -5.59 26.90
N ALA A 472 25.17 -5.47 28.14
CA ALA A 472 25.76 -4.24 28.67
C ALA A 472 27.21 -4.03 28.24
N THR A 473 27.64 -2.77 28.14
CA THR A 473 29.05 -2.36 28.06
C THR A 473 29.67 -2.14 29.45
N ASP A 474 28.86 -2.26 30.52
CA ASP A 474 29.16 -1.86 31.91
C ASP A 474 29.69 -0.40 32.02
N SER A 475 29.42 0.43 31.01
CA SER A 475 30.02 1.75 30.83
C SER A 475 28.97 2.83 30.59
N ALA A 476 29.06 3.95 31.32
CA ALA A 476 28.11 5.06 31.21
C ALA A 476 28.48 6.02 30.07
N GLY A 477 27.51 6.45 29.28
CA GLY A 477 27.74 7.29 28.09
C GLY A 477 26.65 8.32 27.82
N LEU A 478 26.99 9.37 27.08
CA LEU A 478 26.03 10.31 26.50
C LEU A 478 25.91 10.03 25.00
N ARG A 479 24.68 9.69 24.58
CA ARG A 479 24.35 9.36 23.19
C ARG A 479 23.47 10.44 22.57
N LEU A 480 23.70 10.74 21.31
CA LEU A 480 22.76 11.40 20.41
C LEU A 480 21.84 10.35 19.78
N SER A 481 20.71 10.82 19.28
CA SER A 481 19.73 10.01 18.55
C SER A 481 19.11 10.85 17.45
N GLU A 482 19.00 10.27 16.26
CA GLU A 482 18.28 10.84 15.12
C GLU A 482 17.23 9.82 14.65
N THR A 483 16.03 10.28 14.33
CA THR A 483 14.99 9.47 13.70
C THR A 483 14.41 10.22 12.52
N LEU A 484 14.63 9.69 11.32
CA LEU A 484 14.02 10.17 10.08
C LEU A 484 12.85 9.25 9.73
N SER A 485 11.75 9.83 9.24
CA SER A 485 10.59 9.07 8.81
C SER A 485 9.88 9.75 7.65
N TYR A 486 9.52 8.97 6.64
CA TYR A 486 8.87 9.41 5.41
C TYR A 486 7.75 8.42 5.06
N GLN A 487 6.52 8.91 5.04
CA GLN A 487 5.35 8.19 4.58
C GLN A 487 4.88 8.75 3.23
N TYR A 488 4.68 7.84 2.28
CA TYR A 488 4.04 8.12 0.99
C TYR A 488 2.68 7.42 0.92
N ARG A 489 1.59 8.19 0.90
CA ARG A 489 0.22 7.68 0.80
C ARG A 489 -0.20 7.54 -0.67
N ALA A 490 0.14 6.40 -1.26
CA ALA A 490 -0.14 6.04 -2.65
C ALA A 490 -1.65 5.97 -2.97
N ILE A 491 -2.48 5.55 -2.01
CA ILE A 491 -3.95 5.57 -2.14
C ILE A 491 -4.57 6.15 -0.87
N TYR A 492 -5.46 7.12 -1.02
CA TYR A 492 -6.28 7.67 0.06
C TYR A 492 -7.75 7.73 -0.38
N GLN A 493 -8.57 6.81 0.13
CA GLN A 493 -10.01 6.71 -0.10
C GLN A 493 -10.74 6.63 1.24
N ARG A 494 -12.06 6.84 1.24
CA ARG A 494 -12.87 6.94 2.46
C ARG A 494 -12.92 5.62 3.25
N GLU A 495 -13.00 4.49 2.55
CA GLU A 495 -13.02 3.14 3.13
C GLU A 495 -11.68 2.39 3.03
N PHE A 496 -10.68 2.96 2.33
CA PHE A 496 -9.43 2.27 2.00
C PHE A 496 -8.23 3.21 1.85
N GLU A 497 -7.09 2.89 2.45
CA GLU A 497 -5.82 3.63 2.27
C GLU A 497 -4.67 2.65 2.07
N TRP A 498 -3.66 3.05 1.30
CA TRP A 498 -2.42 2.28 1.11
C TRP A 498 -1.23 3.23 1.13
N SER A 499 -0.23 2.92 1.95
CA SER A 499 1.00 3.71 2.07
C SER A 499 2.26 2.86 2.03
N PHE A 500 3.38 3.57 1.92
CA PHE A 500 4.72 3.07 2.17
C PHE A 500 5.36 3.98 3.20
N ASP A 501 5.86 3.39 4.28
CA ASP A 501 6.35 4.07 5.46
C ASP A 501 7.81 3.65 5.65
N LEU A 502 8.74 4.54 5.31
CA LEU A 502 10.19 4.35 5.47
C LEU A 502 10.65 5.12 6.71
N SER A 503 11.41 4.48 7.59
CA SER A 503 12.02 5.15 8.74
C SER A 503 13.44 4.66 9.01
N GLN A 504 14.30 5.59 9.43
CA GLN A 504 15.65 5.33 9.91
C GLN A 504 15.78 5.85 11.34
N LEU A 505 16.32 5.04 12.24
CA LEU A 505 16.85 5.43 13.55
C LEU A 505 18.36 5.30 13.50
N TYR A 506 19.09 6.28 14.02
CA TYR A 506 20.51 6.18 14.30
C TYR A 506 20.79 6.67 15.71
N LEU A 507 21.59 5.91 16.47
CA LEU A 507 22.18 6.34 17.74
C LEU A 507 23.66 6.67 17.51
N TYR A 508 24.20 7.63 18.25
CA TYR A 508 25.62 8.00 18.15
C TYR A 508 26.18 8.37 19.52
N SER A 509 27.17 7.64 19.98
CA SER A 509 27.86 7.81 21.25
C SER A 509 28.95 8.87 21.12
N LEU A 510 28.96 9.82 22.05
CA LEU A 510 29.97 10.89 22.10
C LEU A 510 31.34 10.39 22.60
N ASP A 511 31.39 9.17 23.12
CA ASP A 511 32.60 8.45 23.51
C ASP A 511 32.95 7.45 22.38
N SER A 512 34.21 7.42 21.94
CA SER A 512 34.68 6.54 20.86
C SER A 512 34.51 5.06 21.22
N ASP A 513 34.77 4.73 22.48
CA ASP A 513 34.88 3.36 22.96
C ASP A 513 33.49 2.69 23.08
N LEU A 514 32.42 3.46 22.84
CA LEU A 514 31.03 3.03 22.85
C LEU A 514 30.40 3.02 21.45
N GLN A 515 31.12 3.36 20.38
CA GLN A 515 30.56 3.42 19.01
C GLN A 515 30.24 2.03 18.42
N ILE A 516 30.92 0.99 18.93
CA ILE A 516 30.54 -0.43 18.76
C ILE A 516 29.16 -0.80 19.34
N ALA A 517 28.50 0.12 20.06
CA ALA A 517 27.14 -0.03 20.60
C ALA A 517 26.12 0.94 19.97
N ASP A 518 26.43 1.53 18.81
CA ASP A 518 25.60 2.49 18.10
C ASP A 518 24.86 1.89 16.88
N PRO A 519 23.59 1.44 17.05
CA PRO A 519 22.82 0.88 15.95
C PRO A 519 22.30 1.95 14.98
N MET A 520 22.30 1.60 13.69
CA MET A 520 21.42 2.18 12.68
C MET A 520 20.33 1.17 12.31
N ILE A 521 19.06 1.49 12.57
CA ILE A 521 17.91 0.68 12.17
C ILE A 521 17.22 1.33 10.98
N VAL A 522 16.99 0.57 9.91
CA VAL A 522 16.23 1.01 8.73
C VAL A 522 15.03 0.09 8.53
N SER A 523 13.83 0.64 8.58
CA SER A 523 12.55 -0.09 8.53
C SER A 523 11.66 0.43 7.40
N LEU A 524 11.09 -0.47 6.60
CA LEU A 524 10.13 -0.18 5.53
C LEU A 524 8.85 -0.99 5.77
N LYS A 525 7.73 -0.32 6.02
CA LYS A 525 6.40 -0.93 6.12
C LYS A 525 5.52 -0.51 4.94
N SER A 526 4.51 -1.32 4.60
CA SER A 526 3.46 -0.93 3.65
C SER A 526 2.06 -1.11 4.23
N PRO A 527 1.57 -0.16 5.04
CA PRO A 527 0.23 -0.20 5.62
C PRO A 527 -0.88 -0.25 4.58
N VAL A 528 -1.71 -1.30 4.64
CA VAL A 528 -2.97 -1.45 3.91
C VAL A 528 -4.11 -1.31 4.91
N ILE A 529 -4.88 -0.23 4.80
CA ILE A 529 -5.86 0.19 5.81
C ILE A 529 -7.28 0.10 5.24
N TRP A 530 -8.15 -0.64 5.91
CA TRP A 530 -9.60 -0.64 5.69
C TRP A 530 -10.34 0.14 6.77
N LYS A 531 -11.38 0.86 6.38
CA LYS A 531 -12.24 1.67 7.26
C LYS A 531 -13.70 1.40 6.95
N GLY A 532 -14.54 1.38 7.98
CA GLY A 532 -15.97 1.12 7.78
C GLY A 532 -16.80 1.20 9.06
N VAL A 533 -18.02 0.69 8.97
CA VAL A 533 -18.97 0.63 10.08
C VAL A 533 -19.49 -0.80 10.24
N TRP A 534 -19.37 -1.35 11.45
CA TRP A 534 -19.86 -2.67 11.83
C TRP A 534 -20.76 -2.54 13.06
N GLY A 535 -22.00 -3.02 13.00
CA GLY A 535 -22.94 -2.92 14.12
C GLY A 535 -23.22 -1.49 14.61
N LYS A 536 -23.27 -0.51 13.67
CA LYS A 536 -23.30 0.95 13.91
C LYS A 536 -22.04 1.55 14.55
N LYS A 537 -20.99 0.77 14.83
CA LYS A 537 -19.70 1.26 15.34
C LYS A 537 -18.68 1.42 14.22
N GLY A 538 -17.93 2.52 14.23
CA GLY A 538 -16.81 2.71 13.30
C GLY A 538 -15.66 1.74 13.61
N PHE A 539 -14.93 1.32 12.57
CA PHE A 539 -13.66 0.59 12.72
C PHE A 539 -12.61 1.06 11.70
N LYS A 540 -11.34 0.87 12.07
CA LYS A 540 -10.15 0.91 11.21
C LYS A 540 -9.41 -0.42 11.42
N LEU A 541 -9.00 -1.07 10.34
CA LEU A 541 -8.20 -2.30 10.36
C LEU A 541 -7.02 -2.10 9.41
N ALA A 542 -5.79 -2.07 9.91
CA ALA A 542 -4.58 -1.93 9.11
C ALA A 542 -3.73 -3.19 9.19
N PHE A 543 -3.36 -3.73 8.03
CA PHE A 543 -2.36 -4.80 7.88
C PHE A 543 -1.06 -4.16 7.39
N GLN A 544 0.04 -4.42 8.07
CA GLN A 544 1.30 -3.71 7.89
C GLN A 544 2.43 -4.73 7.73
N PRO A 545 2.54 -5.38 6.55
CA PRO A 545 3.75 -6.09 6.19
C PRO A 545 4.92 -5.10 6.15
N GLY A 546 6.09 -5.54 6.59
CA GLY A 546 7.30 -4.73 6.58
C GLY A 546 8.57 -5.55 6.61
N TYR A 547 9.69 -4.85 6.45
CA TYR A 547 11.02 -5.40 6.46
C TYR A 547 11.96 -4.40 7.14
N GLU A 548 12.82 -4.89 8.01
CA GLU A 548 13.70 -4.07 8.84
C GLU A 548 15.11 -4.66 8.88
N LEU A 549 16.09 -3.76 8.95
CA LEU A 549 17.52 -4.05 8.96
C LEU A 549 18.15 -3.32 10.14
N LEU A 550 19.00 -4.01 10.91
CA LEU A 550 19.84 -3.40 11.94
C LEU A 550 21.30 -3.50 11.51
N TYR A 551 21.97 -2.35 11.48
CA TYR A 551 23.40 -2.24 11.23
C TYR A 551 24.11 -1.79 12.51
N LEU A 552 25.29 -2.33 12.76
CA LEU A 552 26.13 -2.04 13.92
C LEU A 552 27.61 -2.03 13.50
N ASP A 553 28.47 -1.26 14.17
CA ASP A 553 29.91 -1.42 13.96
C ASP A 553 30.42 -2.64 14.75
N THR A 554 30.96 -3.62 14.03
CA THR A 554 31.34 -4.93 14.58
C THR A 554 32.85 -5.14 14.70
N ASP A 555 33.66 -4.30 14.06
CA ASP A 555 35.13 -4.32 14.18
C ASP A 555 35.70 -2.94 13.82
N PRO A 556 35.94 -2.06 14.81
CA PRO A 556 36.44 -0.70 14.57
C PRO A 556 37.95 -0.64 14.26
N ASP A 557 38.68 -1.74 14.44
CA ASP A 557 40.11 -1.84 14.13
C ASP A 557 40.35 -2.41 12.70
N ASP A 558 39.44 -3.23 12.16
CA ASP A 558 39.50 -3.70 10.78
C ASP A 558 39.01 -2.64 9.77
N ALA A 559 39.95 -1.81 9.31
CA ALA A 559 39.75 -0.84 8.23
C ALA A 559 39.35 -1.43 6.85
N THR A 560 39.14 -2.75 6.73
CA THR A 560 38.55 -3.39 5.54
C THR A 560 37.05 -3.68 5.68
N ASN A 561 36.50 -3.68 6.90
CA ASN A 561 35.06 -3.69 7.13
C ASN A 561 34.45 -2.30 6.82
N PRO A 562 33.27 -2.24 6.16
CA PRO A 562 32.56 -0.97 5.98
C PRO A 562 31.92 -0.52 7.31
N PRO A 563 31.91 0.79 7.64
CA PRO A 563 31.27 1.28 8.85
C PRO A 563 29.79 0.92 8.86
N SER A 564 29.34 0.28 9.94
CA SER A 564 28.04 -0.36 10.13
C SER A 564 27.81 -1.58 9.20
N SER A 565 28.15 -2.77 9.69
CA SER A 565 27.81 -4.07 9.07
C SER A 565 26.35 -4.42 9.36
N ASN A 566 25.69 -5.19 8.48
CA ASN A 566 24.29 -5.60 8.67
C ASN A 566 24.22 -6.87 9.54
N ILE A 567 23.78 -6.74 10.79
CA ILE A 567 23.79 -7.84 11.77
C ILE A 567 22.42 -8.50 12.00
N LEU A 568 21.31 -7.87 11.59
CA LEU A 568 19.96 -8.42 11.75
C LEU A 568 19.07 -8.09 10.56
N LYS A 569 18.35 -9.11 10.05
CA LYS A 569 17.24 -8.96 9.08
C LYS A 569 15.94 -9.38 9.74
N SER A 570 14.89 -8.61 9.52
CA SER A 570 13.61 -8.85 10.19
C SER A 570 12.43 -8.71 9.23
N ILE A 571 11.57 -9.73 9.18
CA ILE A 571 10.29 -9.68 8.48
C ILE A 571 9.20 -9.33 9.51
N LEU A 572 8.43 -8.28 9.23
CA LEU A 572 7.41 -7.73 10.12
C LEU A 572 6.00 -7.92 9.55
N PHE A 573 5.03 -8.20 10.40
CA PHE A 573 3.62 -8.24 10.03
C PHE A 573 2.72 -7.80 11.20
N ASP A 574 2.26 -6.55 11.17
CA ASP A 574 1.35 -6.02 12.18
C ASP A 574 -0.10 -6.01 11.68
N ILE A 575 -1.04 -6.31 12.58
CA ILE A 575 -2.48 -6.08 12.42
C ILE A 575 -2.94 -5.10 13.51
N ASP A 576 -3.16 -3.83 13.14
CA ASP A 576 -3.82 -2.82 14.00
C ASP A 576 -5.34 -2.87 13.76
N PHE A 577 -6.10 -3.13 14.81
CA PHE A 577 -7.55 -3.10 14.79
C PHE A 577 -8.08 -2.09 15.82
N THR A 578 -8.65 -1.00 15.32
CA THR A 578 -9.19 0.10 16.12
C THR A 578 -10.72 0.15 15.98
N LEU A 579 -11.42 0.06 17.12
CA LEU A 579 -12.88 0.07 17.26
C LEU A 579 -13.37 1.33 17.98
N VAL A 580 -14.41 1.96 17.44
CA VAL A 580 -15.17 3.02 18.14
C VAL A 580 -16.16 2.36 19.09
N MET A 581 -15.80 2.27 20.38
CA MET A 581 -16.65 1.62 21.39
C MET A 581 -17.85 2.49 21.78
N ARG A 582 -17.62 3.80 21.92
CA ARG A 582 -18.57 4.90 22.15
C ARG A 582 -17.96 6.20 21.60
N ASP A 583 -18.73 7.28 21.48
CA ASP A 583 -18.26 8.59 20.96
C ASP A 583 -17.11 9.23 21.77
N ASN A 584 -16.83 8.69 22.96
CA ASN A 584 -15.76 9.08 23.86
C ASN A 584 -14.83 7.92 24.27
N TRP A 585 -14.93 6.75 23.65
CA TRP A 585 -14.06 5.60 23.96
C TRP A 585 -13.72 4.81 22.69
N PHE A 586 -12.42 4.69 22.44
CA PHE A 586 -11.83 3.93 21.34
C PHE A 586 -11.00 2.79 21.92
N SER A 587 -11.08 1.62 21.29
CA SER A 587 -10.36 0.41 21.71
C SER A 587 -9.47 -0.01 20.56
N ASN A 588 -8.16 -0.05 20.79
CA ASN A 588 -7.16 -0.48 19.83
C ASN A 588 -6.56 -1.81 20.28
N TYR A 589 -6.31 -2.70 19.32
CA TYR A 589 -5.63 -3.98 19.49
C TYR A 589 -4.59 -4.10 18.39
N VAL A 590 -3.36 -4.48 18.74
CA VAL A 590 -2.30 -4.76 17.77
C VAL A 590 -1.85 -6.20 17.98
N ILE A 591 -1.87 -6.99 16.92
CA ILE A 591 -1.15 -8.26 16.84
C ILE A 591 0.09 -7.97 16.00
N GLU A 592 1.26 -8.25 16.53
CA GLU A 592 2.56 -8.05 15.88
C GLU A 592 3.25 -9.40 15.79
N SER A 593 3.61 -9.81 14.58
CA SER A 593 4.45 -10.98 14.33
C SER A 593 5.72 -10.53 13.64
N ARG A 594 6.86 -10.97 14.17
CA ARG A 594 8.20 -10.65 13.67
C ARG A 594 9.01 -11.94 13.58
N GLN A 595 9.69 -12.13 12.47
CA GLN A 595 10.72 -13.15 12.30
C GLN A 595 12.05 -12.44 12.15
N ASP A 596 12.97 -12.75 13.05
CA ASP A 596 14.33 -12.21 13.13
C ASP A 596 15.34 -13.27 12.71
N ASP A 597 16.19 -12.92 11.75
CA ASP A 597 17.28 -13.73 11.24
C ASP A 597 18.60 -12.95 11.45
N SER A 598 19.47 -13.48 12.31
CA SER A 598 20.76 -12.93 12.71
C SER A 598 21.84 -13.18 11.66
N LEU A 599 22.83 -12.29 11.62
CA LEU A 599 23.96 -12.30 10.67
C LEU A 599 25.30 -12.04 11.36
N ASP A 600 25.27 -11.84 12.67
CA ASP A 600 26.44 -11.68 13.53
C ASP A 600 27.02 -13.07 13.84
N ASP A 601 28.29 -13.30 13.46
CA ASP A 601 28.99 -14.58 13.69
C ASP A 601 29.13 -14.93 15.19
N THR A 602 28.98 -13.96 16.11
CA THR A 602 28.93 -14.22 17.56
C THR A 602 27.57 -14.77 18.02
N SER A 603 26.51 -14.61 17.22
CA SER A 603 25.12 -14.96 17.54
C SER A 603 24.87 -16.47 17.39
N THR A 604 25.48 -17.27 18.26
CA THR A 604 25.45 -18.74 18.19
C THR A 604 25.17 -19.41 19.54
N GLY A 605 24.83 -20.69 19.51
CA GLY A 605 24.67 -21.51 20.72
C GLY A 605 23.52 -21.04 21.61
N ASP A 606 23.83 -20.61 22.83
CA ASP A 606 22.83 -20.11 23.78
C ASP A 606 22.52 -18.61 23.63
N ASP A 607 23.29 -17.88 22.82
CA ASP A 607 23.09 -16.45 22.52
C ASP A 607 22.61 -16.18 21.08
N ASP A 608 22.34 -17.26 20.32
CA ASP A 608 21.68 -17.26 19.00
C ASP A 608 20.36 -16.47 19.04
N ALA A 609 20.34 -15.37 18.28
CA ALA A 609 19.28 -14.37 18.30
C ALA A 609 18.16 -14.61 17.27
N ASP A 610 18.26 -15.63 16.40
CA ASP A 610 17.19 -15.96 15.46
C ASP A 610 15.90 -16.25 16.22
N ALA A 611 14.84 -15.48 15.95
CA ALA A 611 13.65 -15.50 16.80
C ALA A 611 12.34 -15.32 16.02
N THR A 612 11.32 -16.07 16.45
CA THR A 612 9.93 -15.72 16.15
C THR A 612 9.34 -14.97 17.35
N LEU A 613 9.05 -13.68 17.16
CA LEU A 613 8.40 -12.83 18.14
C LEU A 613 6.91 -12.70 17.82
N LEU A 614 6.07 -12.86 18.83
CA LEU A 614 4.62 -12.65 18.76
C LEU A 614 4.16 -11.77 19.91
N SER A 615 3.55 -10.62 19.59
CA SER A 615 3.00 -9.68 20.58
C SER A 615 1.51 -9.45 20.39
N LEU A 616 0.77 -9.43 21.49
CA LEU A 616 -0.60 -8.93 21.56
C LEU A 616 -0.62 -7.70 22.47
N LYS A 617 -0.91 -6.54 21.89
CA LYS A 617 -0.97 -5.23 22.58
C LYS A 617 -2.40 -4.68 22.49
N THR A 618 -2.82 -3.88 23.47
CA THR A 618 -4.09 -3.14 23.43
C THR A 618 -3.93 -1.75 24.04
N THR A 619 -4.65 -0.77 23.49
CA THR A 619 -4.76 0.59 24.04
C THR A 619 -6.22 1.04 24.11
N GLN A 620 -6.69 1.34 25.31
CA GLN A 620 -8.01 1.90 25.57
C GLN A 620 -7.88 3.42 25.69
N THR A 621 -8.49 4.16 24.77
CA THR A 621 -8.41 5.62 24.68
C THR A 621 -9.75 6.25 25.04
N PHE A 622 -9.76 7.05 26.10
CA PHE A 622 -10.94 7.72 26.65
C PHE A 622 -10.85 9.24 26.46
N LEU A 623 -11.89 9.82 25.89
CA LEU A 623 -12.07 11.28 25.79
C LEU A 623 -12.79 11.75 27.05
N MET A 624 -12.06 12.44 27.92
CA MET A 624 -12.43 12.70 29.31
C MET A 624 -13.36 13.92 29.49
N ASP A 625 -13.63 14.68 28.42
CA ASP A 625 -14.39 15.92 28.48
C ASP A 625 -15.26 16.16 27.23
N LYS A 626 -16.29 17.00 27.35
CA LYS A 626 -17.22 17.31 26.25
C LYS A 626 -16.55 17.96 25.03
N SER A 627 -15.45 18.70 25.20
CA SER A 627 -14.70 19.29 24.07
C SER A 627 -13.76 18.31 23.37
N LYS A 628 -13.64 17.07 23.87
CA LYS A 628 -12.81 15.99 23.32
C LYS A 628 -11.32 16.32 23.26
N LYS A 629 -10.83 17.18 24.17
CA LYS A 629 -9.43 17.67 24.20
C LYS A 629 -8.60 17.07 25.33
N LYS A 630 -9.23 16.54 26.38
CA LYS A 630 -8.57 15.76 27.43
C LYS A 630 -8.64 14.28 27.07
N VAL A 631 -7.50 13.61 27.02
CA VAL A 631 -7.39 12.20 26.63
C VAL A 631 -6.68 11.42 27.73
N LEU A 632 -7.27 10.32 28.16
CA LEU A 632 -6.62 9.29 28.97
C LEU A 632 -6.46 8.04 28.12
N GLN A 633 -5.25 7.49 28.04
CA GLN A 633 -4.96 6.22 27.42
C GLN A 633 -4.42 5.25 28.47
N ALA A 634 -4.96 4.04 28.49
CA ALA A 634 -4.47 2.93 29.30
C ALA A 634 -4.29 1.72 28.38
N GLY A 635 -3.09 1.17 28.35
CA GLY A 635 -2.72 0.06 27.48
C GLY A 635 -1.96 -1.02 28.22
N GLY A 636 -1.99 -2.21 27.65
CA GLY A 636 -1.24 -3.36 28.12
C GLY A 636 -0.82 -4.24 26.95
N GLY A 637 0.21 -5.05 27.13
CA GLY A 637 0.67 -5.98 26.11
C GLY A 637 1.40 -7.17 26.69
N TYR A 638 1.41 -8.26 25.93
CA TYR A 638 2.16 -9.47 26.21
C TYR A 638 2.90 -9.89 24.95
N THR A 639 4.19 -10.21 25.10
CA THR A 639 5.07 -10.64 24.01
C THR A 639 5.77 -11.94 24.38
N LEU A 640 5.79 -12.87 23.43
CA LEU A 640 6.59 -14.08 23.46
C LEU A 640 7.76 -13.89 22.49
N ASN A 641 9.00 -14.08 22.94
CA ASN A 641 10.18 -14.12 22.06
C ASN A 641 10.74 -15.54 22.00
N ALA A 642 10.38 -16.28 20.95
CA ALA A 642 10.85 -17.64 20.72
C ALA A 642 12.15 -17.62 19.90
N ALA A 643 13.23 -17.16 20.54
CA ALA A 643 14.59 -17.25 20.00
C ALA A 643 15.07 -18.71 19.92
N LYS A 644 16.13 -18.98 19.15
CA LYS A 644 16.86 -20.26 19.18
C LYS A 644 17.74 -20.37 20.43
N GLY A 645 18.53 -19.36 20.74
CA GLY A 645 19.40 -19.30 21.92
C GLY A 645 18.60 -19.27 23.22
N LYS A 646 19.14 -19.88 24.29
CA LYS A 646 18.52 -19.84 25.63
C LYS A 646 18.44 -18.41 26.19
N ASN A 647 19.52 -17.65 26.11
CA ASN A 647 19.69 -16.35 26.75
C ASN A 647 18.82 -15.25 26.10
N LYS A 648 18.37 -15.49 24.87
CA LYS A 648 17.51 -14.61 24.06
C LYS A 648 16.01 -14.90 24.19
N LYS A 649 15.62 -16.04 24.77
CA LYS A 649 14.20 -16.39 25.01
C LYS A 649 13.63 -15.59 26.17
N TYR A 650 12.55 -14.87 25.94
CA TYR A 650 11.86 -14.12 26.99
C TYR A 650 10.35 -14.03 26.81
N ASN A 651 9.66 -13.71 27.90
CA ASN A 651 8.28 -13.21 27.89
C ASN A 651 8.27 -11.75 28.40
N LYS A 652 7.65 -10.80 27.68
CA LYS A 652 7.56 -9.36 28.06
C LYS A 652 6.12 -8.98 28.36
N ILE A 653 5.82 -8.62 29.61
CA ILE A 653 4.56 -7.95 30.00
C ILE A 653 4.81 -6.44 29.97
N LEU A 654 3.92 -5.69 29.31
CA LEU A 654 3.96 -4.22 29.21
C LEU A 654 2.66 -3.62 29.76
N LEU A 655 2.77 -2.51 30.49
CA LEU A 655 1.67 -1.61 30.85
C LEU A 655 2.06 -0.17 30.47
N ASN A 656 1.13 0.60 29.92
CA ASN A 656 1.35 1.99 29.52
C ASN A 656 0.14 2.85 29.90
N PHE A 657 0.39 4.00 30.51
CA PHE A 657 -0.61 5.00 30.84
C PHE A 657 -0.17 6.36 30.32
N ARG A 658 -1.05 7.04 29.57
CA ARG A 658 -0.82 8.39 29.05
C ARG A 658 -1.99 9.30 29.36
N TYR A 659 -1.72 10.49 29.89
CA TYR A 659 -2.71 11.56 29.99
C TYR A 659 -2.25 12.76 29.17
N LEU A 660 -3.15 13.32 28.36
CA LEU A 660 -2.90 14.46 27.47
C LEU A 660 -3.99 15.52 27.62
N GLN A 661 -3.63 16.80 27.64
CA GLN A 661 -4.58 17.91 27.61
C GLN A 661 -3.97 19.22 27.06
N PRO A 662 -4.79 20.21 26.63
CA PRO A 662 -4.29 21.49 26.15
C PRO A 662 -3.48 22.25 27.20
N PHE A 663 -2.42 22.92 26.77
CA PHE A 663 -1.58 23.74 27.63
C PHE A 663 -2.16 25.14 27.76
N LYS A 664 -2.84 25.43 28.87
CA LYS A 664 -3.66 26.64 29.09
C LYS A 664 -3.01 27.98 28.68
N LYS A 665 -1.68 28.11 28.76
CA LYS A 665 -0.95 29.35 28.46
C LYS A 665 -0.55 29.51 26.98
N TRP A 666 -0.67 28.48 26.14
CA TRP A 666 -0.18 28.52 24.76
C TRP A 666 -1.19 27.90 23.79
N LYS A 667 -1.74 28.74 22.90
CA LYS A 667 -2.74 28.33 21.91
C LYS A 667 -2.17 27.19 21.04
N ASP A 668 -3.02 26.20 20.77
CA ASP A 668 -2.76 25.05 19.90
C ASP A 668 -1.55 24.20 20.33
N ALA A 669 -1.17 24.28 21.61
CA ALA A 669 -0.25 23.37 22.28
C ALA A 669 -0.96 22.46 23.28
N SER A 670 -0.48 21.24 23.45
CA SER A 670 -0.91 20.27 24.47
C SER A 670 0.28 19.69 25.20
N TRP A 671 0.11 19.43 26.50
CA TRP A 671 1.07 18.67 27.29
C TRP A 671 0.55 17.26 27.55
N TYR A 672 1.47 16.32 27.75
CA TYR A 672 1.15 14.96 28.14
C TYR A 672 2.15 14.41 29.15
N GLY A 673 1.68 13.52 30.02
CA GLY A 673 2.51 12.68 30.88
C GLY A 673 2.32 11.21 30.51
N THR A 674 3.37 10.42 30.62
CA THR A 674 3.40 8.97 30.36
C THR A 674 4.04 8.21 31.51
N ILE A 675 3.44 7.10 31.90
CA ILE A 675 4.04 6.08 32.78
C ILE A 675 4.04 4.78 32.01
N SER A 676 5.20 4.17 31.80
CA SER A 676 5.33 2.83 31.24
C SER A 676 6.03 1.92 32.23
N LEU A 677 5.57 0.67 32.31
CA LEU A 677 6.12 -0.38 33.14
C LEU A 677 6.29 -1.61 32.26
N TYR A 678 7.44 -2.26 32.27
CA TYR A 678 7.56 -3.59 31.70
C TYR A 678 8.33 -4.55 32.60
N HIS A 679 8.01 -5.83 32.43
CA HIS A 679 8.69 -6.93 33.06
C HIS A 679 9.08 -7.94 31.97
N LEU A 680 10.37 -8.22 31.83
CA LEU A 680 10.84 -9.38 31.06
C LEU A 680 11.20 -10.51 32.01
N ASP A 681 10.92 -11.72 31.56
CA ASP A 681 11.25 -12.97 32.23
C ASP A 681 12.01 -13.87 31.25
N TYR A 682 13.27 -14.16 31.58
CA TYR A 682 14.19 -15.04 30.85
C TYR A 682 14.43 -16.37 31.60
N ASN A 683 13.40 -16.94 32.24
CA ASN A 683 13.42 -18.25 32.93
C ASN A 683 13.84 -19.50 32.10
N LYS A 684 14.38 -19.29 30.90
CA LYS A 684 14.98 -20.32 30.02
C LYS A 684 16.42 -20.00 29.60
N ALA A 685 16.98 -18.91 30.09
CA ALA A 685 18.38 -18.52 29.90
C ALA A 685 19.33 -19.42 30.71
N SER A 686 20.62 -19.35 30.39
CA SER A 686 21.67 -20.10 31.11
C SER A 686 21.88 -19.61 32.55
N THR A 687 21.42 -18.39 32.85
CA THR A 687 21.30 -17.80 34.18
C THR A 687 19.95 -17.09 34.24
N ASP A 688 19.12 -17.41 35.25
CA ASP A 688 17.80 -16.79 35.42
C ASP A 688 17.92 -15.25 35.51
N ARG A 689 17.39 -14.55 34.50
CA ARG A 689 17.27 -13.09 34.48
C ARG A 689 15.80 -12.69 34.44
N THR A 690 15.43 -11.79 35.35
CA THR A 690 14.21 -10.99 35.24
C THR A 690 14.58 -9.50 35.24
N ASP A 691 13.99 -8.77 34.30
CA ASP A 691 14.14 -7.32 34.16
C ASP A 691 12.83 -6.63 34.54
N ARG A 692 12.94 -5.45 35.16
CA ARG A 692 11.81 -4.65 35.65
C ARG A 692 12.07 -3.18 35.36
N ASN A 693 11.47 -2.70 34.29
CA ASN A 693 11.67 -1.34 33.79
C ASN A 693 10.53 -0.42 34.23
N TYR A 694 10.92 0.79 34.64
CA TYR A 694 10.04 1.87 35.06
C TYR A 694 10.42 3.12 34.26
N ALA A 695 9.49 3.62 33.44
CA ALA A 695 9.69 4.84 32.65
C ALA A 695 8.64 5.91 32.96
N LEU A 696 9.10 7.12 33.26
CA LEU A 696 8.28 8.31 33.50
C LEU A 696 8.65 9.37 32.46
N GLY A 697 7.68 9.76 31.63
CA GLY A 697 7.86 10.77 30.59
C GLY A 697 6.92 11.96 30.76
N TYR A 698 7.40 13.14 30.38
CA TYR A 698 6.63 14.37 30.29
C TYR A 698 6.98 15.09 28.99
N GLY A 699 5.97 15.55 28.25
CA GLY A 699 6.20 16.23 26.98
C GLY A 699 5.18 17.31 26.66
N ILE A 700 5.58 18.19 25.75
CA ILE A 700 4.75 19.22 25.13
C ILE A 700 4.77 19.01 23.60
N SER A 701 3.66 19.35 22.95
CA SER A 701 3.49 19.27 21.50
C SER A 701 2.65 20.45 21.03
N LYS A 702 2.95 20.99 19.85
CA LYS A 702 2.32 22.19 19.31
C LYS A 702 2.21 22.12 17.79
N ALA A 703 1.01 22.41 17.28
CA ALA A 703 0.83 22.82 15.90
C ALA A 703 1.29 24.28 15.78
N GLN A 704 2.28 24.54 14.92
CA GLN A 704 2.82 25.88 14.72
C GLN A 704 2.11 26.60 13.57
N ASN A 705 1.80 25.87 12.49
CA ASN A 705 0.96 26.30 11.37
C ASN A 705 0.31 25.05 10.72
N LYS A 706 -0.21 25.14 9.48
CA LYS A 706 -0.81 23.99 8.79
C LYS A 706 0.20 22.88 8.45
N TRP A 707 1.44 23.25 8.12
CA TRP A 707 2.46 22.33 7.61
C TRP A 707 3.49 21.86 8.65
N PHE A 708 3.69 22.60 9.75
CA PHE A 708 4.68 22.31 10.78
C PHE A 708 4.05 22.07 12.15
N ASN A 709 4.36 20.90 12.73
CA ASN A 709 4.12 20.58 14.14
C ASN A 709 5.43 20.16 14.79
N TRP A 710 5.62 20.53 16.05
CA TRP A 710 6.81 20.14 16.83
C TRP A 710 6.43 19.73 18.25
N GLY A 711 7.36 19.10 18.95
CA GLY A 711 7.22 18.76 20.35
C GLY A 711 8.56 18.52 21.03
N ALA A 712 8.55 18.54 22.36
CA ALA A 712 9.69 18.20 23.21
C ALA A 712 9.24 17.23 24.29
N ASN A 713 10.08 16.26 24.64
CA ASN A 713 9.82 15.23 25.65
C ASN A 713 11.07 15.06 26.54
N LEU A 714 10.85 14.92 27.85
CA LEU A 714 11.84 14.43 28.80
C LEU A 714 11.33 13.09 29.35
N THR A 715 12.12 12.04 29.24
CA THR A 715 11.81 10.69 29.77
C THR A 715 12.95 10.19 30.66
N TYR A 716 12.61 9.85 31.90
CA TYR A 716 13.43 9.11 32.83
C TYR A 716 13.07 7.62 32.75
N THR A 717 14.06 6.74 32.63
CA THR A 717 13.87 5.29 32.57
C THR A 717 14.86 4.61 33.50
N THR A 718 14.46 3.57 34.21
CA THR A 718 15.37 2.72 35.00
C THR A 718 14.99 1.25 34.87
N ASN A 719 16.00 0.37 34.72
CA ASN A 719 15.81 -1.09 34.70
C ASN A 719 16.44 -1.74 35.93
N ASN A 720 15.59 -2.31 36.77
CA ASN A 720 16.00 -3.13 37.92
C ASN A 720 16.09 -4.60 37.49
N SER A 721 17.20 -4.93 36.81
CA SER A 721 17.56 -6.32 36.51
C SER A 721 17.97 -7.09 37.76
N THR A 722 17.71 -8.39 37.77
CA THR A 722 18.25 -9.35 38.76
C THR A 722 19.70 -9.74 38.48
N ASN A 723 20.20 -9.56 37.25
CA ASN A 723 21.62 -9.59 36.92
C ASN A 723 22.17 -8.16 36.95
N SER A 724 23.13 -7.86 37.83
CA SER A 724 23.63 -6.49 38.06
C SER A 724 24.18 -5.82 36.81
N THR A 725 24.83 -6.56 35.91
CA THR A 725 25.35 -6.05 34.62
C THR A 725 24.25 -5.43 33.75
N ASN A 726 23.00 -5.86 33.91
CA ASN A 726 21.87 -5.41 33.08
C ASN A 726 21.05 -4.28 33.75
N GLN A 727 21.54 -3.73 34.86
CA GLN A 727 20.95 -2.57 35.50
C GLN A 727 21.40 -1.28 34.80
N TYR A 728 20.45 -0.40 34.51
CA TYR A 728 20.72 0.90 33.87
C TYR A 728 19.71 1.96 34.28
N THR A 729 20.09 3.22 34.13
CA THR A 729 19.21 4.38 34.26
C THR A 729 19.48 5.36 33.12
N LYS A 730 18.44 5.73 32.36
CA LYS A 730 18.52 6.59 31.18
C LYS A 730 17.74 7.89 31.39
N TYR A 731 18.34 9.00 31.00
CA TYR A 731 17.71 10.32 30.94
C TYR A 731 17.71 10.79 29.50
N THR A 732 16.55 10.74 28.85
CA THR A 732 16.37 11.10 27.43
C THR A 732 15.64 12.43 27.30
N ALA A 733 16.20 13.33 26.50
CA ALA A 733 15.58 14.56 26.05
C ALA A 733 15.41 14.52 24.52
N LEU A 734 14.16 14.48 24.04
CA LEU A 734 13.84 14.34 22.61
C LEU A 734 13.12 15.58 22.09
N LEU A 735 13.61 16.15 21.01
CA LEU A 735 12.91 17.13 20.18
C LEU A 735 12.34 16.42 18.95
N THR A 736 11.13 16.82 18.55
CA THR A 736 10.38 16.19 17.46
C THR A 736 9.84 17.28 16.53
N ALA A 737 9.89 17.04 15.23
CA ALA A 737 9.47 17.95 14.17
C ALA A 737 8.76 17.14 13.08
N SER A 738 7.62 17.61 12.60
CA SER A 738 6.86 16.95 11.53
C SER A 738 6.34 17.97 10.52
N PHE A 739 6.45 17.59 9.25
CA PHE A 739 6.31 18.41 8.07
C PHE A 739 5.33 17.75 7.11
N ASP A 740 4.24 18.45 6.81
CA ASP A 740 3.40 18.18 5.66
C ASP A 740 4.04 18.86 4.44
N ILE A 741 4.68 18.07 3.58
CA ILE A 741 5.45 18.61 2.44
C ILE A 741 4.51 19.25 1.42
N ASP A 742 3.30 18.70 1.24
CA ASP A 742 2.34 19.20 0.27
C ASP A 742 1.74 20.54 0.72
N GLU A 743 1.41 20.70 2.01
CA GLU A 743 1.01 22.01 2.56
C GLU A 743 2.17 23.03 2.58
N TRP A 744 3.42 22.59 2.71
CA TRP A 744 4.58 23.49 2.68
C TRP A 744 4.90 24.00 1.26
N VAL A 745 4.82 23.12 0.26
CA VAL A 745 5.17 23.45 -1.14
C VAL A 745 4.00 24.03 -1.93
N TYR A 746 2.75 23.63 -1.62
CA TYR A 746 1.56 24.03 -2.40
C TYR A 746 0.49 24.77 -1.58
N GLY A 747 0.54 24.71 -0.24
CA GLY A 747 -0.53 25.21 0.64
C GLY A 747 -0.65 26.74 0.81
N GLU A 748 0.23 27.53 0.20
CA GLU A 748 0.17 29.00 0.14
C GLU A 748 -0.43 29.55 -1.16
N LYS A 749 -1.11 28.70 -1.96
CA LYS A 749 -1.81 29.09 -3.21
C LYS A 749 -3.35 29.16 -3.10
N GLU A 750 -3.91 29.06 -1.88
CA GLU A 750 -5.35 29.19 -1.60
C GLU A 750 -5.65 30.15 -0.44
#